data_AF-A0AA88KQD2-F1
#
_entry.id   AF-A0AA88KQD2-F1
#
_cell.length_a   1.000
_cell.length_b   1.000
_cell.length_c   1.000
_cell.angle_alpha   90.00
_cell.angle_beta   90.00
_cell.angle_gamma   90.00
#
_symmetry.space_group_name_H-M   'P 1'
#
loop_
_entity.id
_entity.type
_entity.pdbx_description
1 polymer ?
#
loop_
_entity_poly.entity_id
_entity_poly.type
_entity_poly.pdbx_seq_one_letter_code
_entity_poly.pdbx_strand_id
1 'polypeptide(L)'
;MSDIQIDAVTFERRLARLFDHYDKHKDTLYENCSVLQIFMGGVNEDEKSEYVLHKLLLLWLIGYEFTETIVSFEPKTRTVHFFTSPKKVKILQGLPNPSDKIKIMEKDKKRTSSDFFASLSLGAHTLIGVIEGEKHTGALSKDYADTLKKHKTVDIKVAFLDLLASKEAEEVQIVKSSCQYTSKLFKKIVTDMEGIIDEGKEITHIDFAKKIEGVVTKAAGDMDLSLAFNPIIQSGGGYNLKLDFNDGTVKSDDHILKFDNIILMFGLRYKSYCSFVARTYFIDASREKELDYEILYSIYDFLVKKKIRVGATLDSIYISAREFLRKKKPELVPYFSSKVGFGIGLQPCSSTLEIAEGNNTEITNNMTFVLQLGLENVPEPNHPPYTMYIADTIVVSTDDYVNEKNAVKDVEFHEECQILTRVKIEYSQVSYSIQDEDEVEEVEPEDIDEKFGQRQKRGAAIASGLVRGSNEATDSSVVTEEERRKRQLALLQKKRDEYAGNEGSSSMSARKKKQSIDEKFANGDLYSYKGVVPKNIALPNNQIVVDKRNHTVLLPINGSHVPFHIASIKNVSKTDEGEYVHLRINFNNTKQNFGKVYEPAKKFKDHVFIKEVSYRAKDSKRLESAMREILELRKQIGQEERDREFNEKNKEVEQPKLKLVSKGQKAPRLADIFMRPPGKKQVGVIEAHENGLRFSSNKGAKIDIMYSNIKHAFFQEAKNDIIVLIHFHLKHPVMIGKKSYQDVQFFTEVIEEFDHLVGRHRRQAVSEREAIEEEERERLLKIKLNKEFASFVKKVEEKSGLEFEIPFRNLEFSGVPSTGRSNVNLVPTVNCLVSLSESPFFVLTMDEVEIAHFERIKFGLKNFDLVFIMKDLTTYYTITSIPIERLESIKDWLTDSNVLYFEGAQSLKWGPILKTIREEPNWDPYGEAGWNSFLMMSGEEADTDDEEGEHEDEYEPSSGEEEQEDDEEDEEMYIDSDDDEDEDFSAEEEEDAPTWEELENEAMEEDAQKRARDAEISDDEQEYHKPKKNKKKK
;
A
#
# COMPACT_ATOMS: atom_id res chain seq x y z
N MET A 1 -12.78 -28.88 32.34
CA MET A 1 -14.05 -29.03 31.58
C MET A 1 -14.96 -27.93 32.05
N SER A 2 -15.45 -27.11 31.13
CA SER A 2 -16.56 -26.18 31.39
C SER A 2 -17.81 -26.95 31.79
N ASP A 3 -18.65 -26.37 32.65
CA ASP A 3 -19.96 -26.95 32.94
C ASP A 3 -20.83 -26.92 31.68
N ILE A 4 -21.39 -28.08 31.33
CA ILE A 4 -22.24 -28.25 30.15
C ILE A 4 -23.62 -27.70 30.47
N GLN A 5 -24.00 -26.58 29.85
CA GLN A 5 -25.27 -25.91 30.07
C GLN A 5 -26.02 -25.76 28.74
N ILE A 6 -27.21 -26.36 28.65
CA ILE A 6 -28.08 -26.24 27.47
C ILE A 6 -28.79 -24.87 27.51
N ASP A 7 -28.81 -24.17 26.38
CA ASP A 7 -29.65 -22.97 26.22
C ASP A 7 -31.13 -23.37 26.18
N ALA A 8 -31.83 -23.11 27.27
CA ALA A 8 -33.24 -23.37 27.45
C ALA A 8 -34.14 -22.59 26.46
N VAL A 9 -33.79 -21.34 26.13
CA VAL A 9 -34.62 -20.48 25.28
C VAL A 9 -34.58 -20.99 23.84
N THR A 10 -33.38 -21.29 23.34
CA THR A 10 -33.19 -21.90 22.03
C THR A 10 -33.81 -23.29 21.95
N PHE A 11 -33.68 -24.12 23.00
CA PHE A 11 -34.32 -25.43 23.08
C PHE A 11 -35.85 -25.36 22.97
N GLU A 12 -36.51 -24.52 23.80
CA GLU A 12 -37.97 -24.38 23.77
C GLU A 12 -38.48 -23.82 22.44
N ARG A 13 -37.77 -22.83 21.86
CA ARG A 13 -38.06 -22.24 20.55
C ARG A 13 -38.00 -23.29 19.42
N ARG A 14 -36.91 -24.07 19.37
CA ARG A 14 -36.71 -25.10 18.33
C ARG A 14 -37.64 -26.30 18.51
N LEU A 15 -37.95 -26.68 19.75
CA LEU A 15 -38.95 -27.71 20.05
C LEU A 15 -40.36 -27.27 19.60
N ALA A 16 -40.76 -26.02 19.84
CA ALA A 16 -42.03 -25.48 19.33
C ALA A 16 -42.07 -25.51 17.80
N ARG A 17 -41.00 -25.01 17.14
CA ARG A 17 -40.85 -25.02 15.67
C ARG A 17 -40.96 -26.43 15.08
N LEU A 18 -40.38 -27.45 15.71
CA LEU A 18 -40.53 -28.86 15.28
C LEU A 18 -41.99 -29.32 15.31
N PHE A 19 -42.73 -29.01 16.38
CA PHE A 19 -44.14 -29.40 16.47
C PHE A 19 -45.03 -28.62 15.49
N ASP A 20 -44.78 -27.33 15.30
CA ASP A 20 -45.55 -26.50 14.34
C ASP A 20 -45.29 -26.94 12.90
N HIS A 21 -44.06 -27.37 12.59
CA HIS A 21 -43.70 -27.99 11.32
C HIS A 21 -44.41 -29.33 11.11
N TYR A 22 -44.47 -30.18 12.14
CA TYR A 22 -45.26 -31.41 12.11
C TYR A 22 -46.74 -31.12 11.86
N ASP A 23 -47.35 -30.18 12.58
CA ASP A 23 -48.77 -29.84 12.42
C ASP A 23 -49.09 -29.34 11.00
N LYS A 24 -48.16 -28.61 10.37
CA LYS A 24 -48.27 -28.11 8.98
C LYS A 24 -48.09 -29.20 7.92
N HIS A 25 -47.18 -30.16 8.12
CA HIS A 25 -46.78 -31.16 7.12
C HIS A 25 -47.17 -32.60 7.47
N LYS A 26 -48.12 -32.77 8.41
CA LYS A 26 -48.53 -34.03 9.02
C LYS A 26 -48.91 -35.12 8.01
N ASP A 27 -49.72 -34.75 7.02
CA ASP A 27 -50.22 -35.67 6.00
C ASP A 27 -49.22 -35.91 4.86
N THR A 28 -48.22 -35.04 4.69
CA THR A 28 -47.34 -35.03 3.50
C THR A 28 -45.92 -35.53 3.77
N LEU A 29 -45.27 -35.07 4.84
CA LEU A 29 -43.87 -35.40 5.15
C LEU A 29 -43.73 -36.36 6.33
N TYR A 30 -44.77 -36.47 7.18
CA TYR A 30 -44.76 -37.29 8.39
C TYR A 30 -45.71 -38.49 8.34
N GLU A 31 -46.45 -38.68 7.23
CA GLU A 31 -47.45 -39.76 7.02
C GLU A 31 -48.36 -40.05 8.23
N ASN A 32 -48.79 -39.03 8.98
CA ASN A 32 -49.58 -39.18 10.20
C ASN A 32 -48.94 -40.03 11.33
N CYS A 33 -47.61 -40.20 11.36
CA CYS A 33 -46.94 -40.88 12.47
C CYS A 33 -47.24 -40.18 13.81
N SER A 34 -47.47 -40.95 14.88
CA SER A 34 -47.94 -40.42 16.17
C SER A 34 -46.80 -39.98 17.09
N VAL A 35 -45.59 -40.46 16.85
CA VAL A 35 -44.37 -40.17 17.61
C VAL A 35 -43.22 -40.08 16.62
N LEU A 36 -42.37 -39.06 16.77
CA LEU A 36 -41.11 -38.91 16.04
C LEU A 36 -39.98 -39.41 16.94
N GLN A 37 -39.05 -40.20 16.43
CA GLN A 37 -37.89 -40.69 17.18
C GLN A 37 -36.56 -40.35 16.52
N ILE A 38 -35.66 -39.84 17.33
CA ILE A 38 -34.25 -39.64 17.02
C ILE A 38 -33.45 -40.58 17.91
N PHE A 39 -32.50 -41.31 17.33
CA PHE A 39 -31.65 -42.22 18.05
C PHE A 39 -30.18 -41.95 17.72
N MET A 40 -29.35 -41.80 18.74
CA MET A 40 -27.90 -41.76 18.59
C MET A 40 -27.28 -42.90 19.38
N GLY A 41 -26.65 -43.84 18.67
CA GLY A 41 -25.87 -44.93 19.25
C GLY A 41 -24.54 -44.49 19.88
N GLY A 42 -23.61 -45.43 19.96
CA GLY A 42 -22.22 -45.17 20.32
C GLY A 42 -21.45 -44.46 19.19
N VAL A 43 -20.25 -43.96 19.52
CA VAL A 43 -19.29 -43.50 18.51
C VAL A 43 -18.53 -44.73 17.99
N ASN A 44 -18.40 -44.84 16.67
CA ASN A 44 -17.48 -45.79 16.04
C ASN A 44 -16.23 -45.00 15.64
N GLU A 45 -15.05 -45.36 16.15
CA GLU A 45 -13.81 -44.60 15.85
C GLU A 45 -13.38 -44.76 14.39
N ASP A 46 -13.73 -45.90 13.76
CA ASP A 46 -13.42 -46.24 12.37
C ASP A 46 -14.41 -45.66 11.33
N GLU A 47 -15.63 -45.26 11.73
CA GLU A 47 -16.67 -44.72 10.84
C GLU A 47 -17.08 -43.31 11.29
N LYS A 48 -16.19 -42.33 11.13
CA LYS A 48 -16.49 -40.89 11.36
C LYS A 48 -17.35 -40.29 10.25
N SER A 49 -18.63 -40.68 10.17
CA SER A 49 -19.61 -39.88 9.44
C SER A 49 -20.00 -38.67 10.30
N GLU A 50 -19.55 -37.47 9.93
CA GLU A 50 -19.81 -36.27 10.73
C GLU A 50 -21.25 -35.75 10.61
N TYR A 51 -21.93 -36.09 9.50
CA TYR A 51 -23.21 -35.51 9.09
C TYR A 51 -24.42 -36.46 9.24
N VAL A 52 -24.30 -37.43 10.15
CA VAL A 52 -25.43 -38.29 10.60
C VAL A 52 -26.58 -37.40 11.08
N LEU A 53 -27.75 -37.49 10.45
CA LEU A 53 -28.85 -36.55 10.67
C LEU A 53 -29.38 -36.61 12.11
N HIS A 54 -29.35 -37.79 12.75
CA HIS A 54 -29.67 -37.91 14.18
C HIS A 54 -28.75 -37.05 15.07
N LYS A 55 -27.45 -36.97 14.75
CA LYS A 55 -26.47 -36.13 15.45
C LYS A 55 -26.72 -34.65 15.18
N LEU A 56 -26.96 -34.27 13.92
CA LEU A 56 -27.22 -32.89 13.53
C LEU A 56 -28.49 -32.33 14.19
N LEU A 57 -29.54 -33.13 14.32
CA LEU A 57 -30.77 -32.72 15.03
C LEU A 57 -30.58 -32.58 16.54
N LEU A 58 -29.70 -33.37 17.17
CA LEU A 58 -29.35 -33.17 18.58
C LEU A 58 -28.51 -31.90 18.78
N LEU A 59 -27.54 -31.64 17.91
CA LEU A 59 -26.79 -30.38 17.88
C LEU A 59 -27.72 -29.18 17.67
N TRP A 60 -28.68 -29.27 16.75
CA TRP A 60 -29.68 -28.23 16.52
C TRP A 60 -30.58 -28.01 17.74
N LEU A 61 -31.11 -29.07 18.34
CA LEU A 61 -32.09 -28.95 19.41
C LEU A 61 -31.48 -28.58 20.77
N ILE A 62 -30.38 -29.23 21.18
CA ILE A 62 -29.78 -29.10 22.52
C ILE A 62 -28.32 -28.61 22.52
N GLY A 63 -27.72 -28.33 21.36
CA GLY A 63 -26.34 -27.84 21.25
C GLY A 63 -25.24 -28.88 21.46
N TYR A 64 -25.58 -30.15 21.74
CA TYR A 64 -24.61 -31.17 22.17
C TYR A 64 -24.87 -32.57 21.60
N GLU A 65 -23.78 -33.32 21.36
CA GLU A 65 -23.81 -34.68 20.83
C GLU A 65 -24.15 -35.72 21.91
N PHE A 66 -25.44 -35.99 22.09
CA PHE A 66 -25.92 -36.95 23.09
C PHE A 66 -25.88 -38.39 22.55
N THR A 67 -24.69 -39.00 22.54
CA THR A 67 -24.48 -40.45 22.29
C THR A 67 -25.28 -41.37 23.23
N GLU A 68 -25.53 -42.62 22.82
CA GLU A 68 -26.30 -43.63 23.57
C GLU A 68 -27.62 -43.07 24.16
N THR A 69 -28.38 -42.36 23.31
CA THR A 69 -29.61 -41.65 23.69
C THR A 69 -30.73 -41.87 22.68
N ILE A 70 -31.95 -42.12 23.17
CA ILE A 70 -33.18 -42.04 22.37
C ILE A 70 -33.91 -40.76 22.78
N VAL A 71 -34.40 -40.01 21.79
CA VAL A 71 -35.31 -38.88 22.00
C VAL A 71 -36.61 -39.15 21.24
N SER A 72 -37.74 -39.06 21.92
CA SER A 72 -39.08 -39.24 21.33
C SER A 72 -39.91 -37.98 21.51
N PHE A 73 -40.48 -37.48 20.42
CA PHE A 73 -41.37 -36.32 20.39
C PHE A 73 -42.79 -36.82 20.18
N GLU A 74 -43.73 -36.39 21.01
CA GLU A 74 -45.14 -36.74 20.92
C GLU A 74 -45.93 -35.48 20.50
N PRO A 75 -46.21 -35.24 19.20
CA PRO A 75 -46.78 -33.97 18.74
C PRO A 75 -48.15 -33.67 19.32
N LYS A 76 -48.97 -34.70 19.55
CA LYS A 76 -50.32 -34.55 20.12
C LYS A 76 -50.33 -33.94 21.52
N THR A 77 -49.33 -34.23 22.34
CA THR A 77 -49.19 -33.70 23.71
C THR A 77 -48.16 -32.56 23.78
N ARG A 78 -47.42 -32.34 22.67
CA ARG A 78 -46.26 -31.44 22.56
C ARG A 78 -45.23 -31.70 23.66
N THR A 79 -45.00 -32.99 23.99
CA THR A 79 -43.99 -33.43 24.97
C THR A 79 -42.81 -34.12 24.31
N VAL A 80 -41.64 -34.00 24.94
CA VAL A 80 -40.38 -34.61 24.52
C VAL A 80 -39.85 -35.53 25.62
N HIS A 81 -39.42 -36.72 25.23
CA HIS A 81 -39.04 -37.80 26.12
C HIS A 81 -37.60 -38.21 25.82
N PHE A 82 -36.71 -38.12 26.81
CA PHE A 82 -35.31 -38.50 26.71
C PHE A 82 -35.06 -39.82 27.43
N PHE A 83 -34.38 -40.77 26.78
CA PHE A 83 -33.81 -41.96 27.40
C PHE A 83 -32.29 -41.94 27.26
N THR A 84 -31.57 -41.71 28.36
CA THR A 84 -30.12 -41.50 28.31
C THR A 84 -29.42 -41.88 29.62
N SER A 85 -28.08 -41.90 29.58
CA SER A 85 -27.21 -42.22 30.72
C SER A 85 -27.39 -41.28 31.93
N PRO A 86 -27.11 -41.72 33.16
CA PRO A 86 -27.33 -40.92 34.38
C PRO A 86 -26.57 -39.59 34.40
N LYS A 87 -25.40 -39.50 33.74
CA LYS A 87 -24.64 -38.25 33.60
C LYS A 87 -25.39 -37.21 32.75
N LYS A 88 -26.00 -37.65 31.66
CA LYS A 88 -26.75 -36.80 30.71
C LYS A 88 -28.12 -36.40 31.27
N VAL A 89 -28.74 -37.25 32.08
CA VAL A 89 -29.95 -36.91 32.86
C VAL A 89 -29.72 -35.66 33.72
N LYS A 90 -28.57 -35.55 34.42
CA LYS A 90 -28.25 -34.36 35.23
C LYS A 90 -28.14 -33.06 34.43
N ILE A 91 -27.64 -33.14 33.19
CA ILE A 91 -27.54 -31.98 32.29
C ILE A 91 -28.95 -31.56 31.85
N LEU A 92 -29.78 -32.53 31.43
CA LEU A 92 -31.18 -32.28 31.03
C LEU A 92 -32.06 -31.79 32.19
N GLN A 93 -31.77 -32.16 33.43
CA GLN A 93 -32.43 -31.65 34.63
C GLN A 93 -32.15 -30.16 34.90
N GLY A 94 -31.16 -29.56 34.24
CA GLY A 94 -30.91 -28.11 34.26
C GLY A 94 -31.86 -27.32 33.36
N LEU A 95 -32.63 -27.97 32.48
CA LEU A 95 -33.62 -27.29 31.65
C LEU A 95 -34.85 -26.89 32.49
N PRO A 96 -35.39 -25.67 32.33
CA PRO A 96 -36.67 -25.31 32.90
C PRO A 96 -37.76 -26.21 32.29
N ASN A 97 -38.65 -26.73 33.14
CA ASN A 97 -39.76 -27.58 32.71
C ASN A 97 -41.10 -27.02 33.21
N PRO A 98 -41.50 -25.80 32.81
CA PRO A 98 -42.64 -25.07 33.37
C PRO A 98 -44.02 -25.67 33.02
N SER A 99 -44.09 -26.90 32.48
CA SER A 99 -45.33 -27.55 32.02
C SER A 99 -45.26 -29.09 31.99
N ASP A 100 -44.29 -29.75 32.64
CA ASP A 100 -44.04 -31.20 32.52
C ASP A 100 -43.91 -31.72 31.06
N LYS A 101 -43.50 -30.83 30.14
CA LYS A 101 -43.32 -31.14 28.72
C LYS A 101 -42.05 -31.95 28.44
N ILE A 102 -41.04 -31.81 29.29
CA ILE A 102 -39.80 -32.57 29.21
C ILE A 102 -39.90 -33.75 30.18
N LYS A 103 -39.82 -34.98 29.66
CA LYS A 103 -39.80 -36.21 30.45
C LYS A 103 -38.46 -36.90 30.27
N ILE A 104 -37.79 -37.24 31.36
CA ILE A 104 -36.44 -37.80 31.33
C ILE A 104 -36.44 -39.16 32.03
N MET A 105 -36.04 -40.20 31.31
CA MET A 105 -35.85 -41.55 31.84
C MET A 105 -34.36 -41.89 31.86
N GLU A 106 -33.86 -42.21 33.05
CA GLU A 106 -32.50 -42.71 33.24
C GLU A 106 -32.37 -44.16 32.73
N LYS A 107 -31.40 -44.38 31.83
CA LYS A 107 -30.92 -45.71 31.41
C LYS A 107 -30.01 -46.28 32.50
N ASP A 108 -30.42 -47.41 33.07
CA ASP A 108 -29.63 -48.20 34.03
C ASP A 108 -29.53 -49.67 33.58
N LYS A 109 -29.10 -50.59 34.47
CA LYS A 109 -29.04 -52.03 34.17
C LYS A 109 -30.41 -52.75 34.19
N LYS A 110 -31.49 -52.06 34.57
CA LYS A 110 -32.84 -52.62 34.74
C LYS A 110 -33.83 -52.08 33.71
N ARG A 111 -33.63 -50.85 33.21
CA ARG A 111 -34.46 -50.19 32.21
C ARG A 111 -33.83 -50.31 30.82
N THR A 112 -34.59 -50.91 29.92
CA THR A 112 -34.26 -51.16 28.52
C THR A 112 -35.01 -50.20 27.59
N SER A 113 -34.70 -50.22 26.30
CA SER A 113 -35.48 -49.52 25.27
C SER A 113 -36.95 -49.96 25.28
N SER A 114 -37.24 -51.22 25.63
CA SER A 114 -38.62 -51.71 25.75
C SER A 114 -39.39 -51.04 26.90
N ASP A 115 -38.73 -50.72 28.01
CA ASP A 115 -39.35 -50.00 29.13
C ASP A 115 -39.61 -48.53 28.78
N PHE A 116 -38.69 -47.92 28.01
CA PHE A 116 -38.88 -46.57 27.48
C PHE A 116 -40.07 -46.51 26.51
N PHE A 117 -40.15 -47.42 25.52
CA PHE A 117 -41.29 -47.49 24.59
C PHE A 117 -42.62 -47.76 25.31
N ALA A 118 -42.62 -48.58 26.37
CA ALA A 118 -43.81 -48.78 27.20
C ALA A 118 -44.25 -47.49 27.91
N SER A 119 -43.31 -46.65 28.37
CA SER A 119 -43.63 -45.35 29.00
C SER A 119 -44.25 -44.33 28.05
N LEU A 120 -44.00 -44.45 26.75
CA LEU A 120 -44.63 -43.66 25.69
C LEU A 120 -46.10 -44.06 25.43
N SER A 121 -46.61 -45.11 26.10
CA SER A 121 -48.00 -45.59 25.96
C SER A 121 -48.41 -45.95 24.52
N LEU A 122 -47.43 -46.39 23.71
CA LEU A 122 -47.62 -46.76 22.30
C LEU A 122 -48.57 -47.95 22.18
N GLY A 123 -49.67 -47.78 21.45
CA GLY A 123 -50.55 -48.89 21.06
C GLY A 123 -49.93 -49.75 19.96
N ALA A 124 -50.39 -51.00 19.83
CA ALA A 124 -49.85 -51.99 18.87
C ALA A 124 -49.99 -51.63 17.37
N HIS A 125 -50.63 -50.52 17.04
CA HIS A 125 -50.79 -49.99 15.68
C HIS A 125 -50.24 -48.56 15.53
N THR A 126 -49.47 -48.07 16.52
CA THR A 126 -48.85 -46.74 16.44
C THR A 126 -47.79 -46.73 15.35
N LEU A 127 -47.88 -45.75 14.46
CA LEU A 127 -46.86 -45.47 13.45
C LEU A 127 -45.82 -44.52 14.06
N ILE A 128 -44.55 -44.91 14.00
CA ILE A 128 -43.40 -44.18 14.55
C ILE A 128 -42.57 -43.62 13.39
N GLY A 129 -42.37 -42.31 13.35
CA GLY A 129 -41.45 -41.69 12.41
C GLY A 129 -40.01 -41.86 12.89
N VAL A 130 -39.14 -42.43 12.05
CA VAL A 130 -37.70 -42.61 12.31
C VAL A 130 -36.89 -42.14 11.11
N ILE A 131 -35.59 -41.90 11.27
CA ILE A 131 -34.70 -41.68 10.12
C ILE A 131 -34.16 -43.05 9.70
N GLU A 132 -34.48 -43.48 8.49
CA GLU A 132 -34.00 -44.77 7.96
C GLU A 132 -32.66 -44.64 7.22
N GLY A 133 -31.94 -45.76 7.09
CA GLY A 133 -30.67 -45.86 6.35
C GLY A 133 -29.39 -45.50 7.13
N GLU A 134 -29.47 -44.84 8.28
CA GLU A 134 -28.29 -44.51 9.10
C GLU A 134 -27.86 -45.69 9.99
N LYS A 135 -26.54 -45.99 10.02
CA LYS A 135 -25.97 -47.07 10.85
C LYS A 135 -25.61 -46.54 12.24
N HIS A 136 -25.90 -47.35 13.27
CA HIS A 136 -25.58 -47.01 14.66
C HIS A 136 -24.85 -48.15 15.36
N THR A 137 -23.76 -47.84 16.06
CA THR A 137 -23.02 -48.80 16.90
C THR A 137 -23.40 -48.66 18.38
N GLY A 138 -22.71 -49.39 19.27
CA GLY A 138 -22.94 -49.31 20.72
C GLY A 138 -23.93 -50.34 21.27
N ALA A 139 -24.10 -50.33 22.59
CA ALA A 139 -24.91 -51.29 23.32
C ALA A 139 -26.41 -50.97 23.22
N LEU A 140 -26.78 -49.68 23.17
CA LEU A 140 -28.17 -49.27 23.00
C LEU A 140 -28.70 -49.56 21.59
N SER A 141 -27.84 -49.55 20.56
CA SER A 141 -28.26 -49.73 19.16
C SER A 141 -28.98 -51.05 18.92
N LYS A 142 -28.46 -52.17 19.45
CA LYS A 142 -29.09 -53.49 19.33
C LYS A 142 -30.45 -53.55 20.03
N ASP A 143 -30.51 -53.07 21.27
CA ASP A 143 -31.72 -53.03 22.10
C ASP A 143 -32.82 -52.12 21.52
N TYR A 144 -32.43 -50.96 20.98
CA TYR A 144 -33.32 -50.06 20.25
C TYR A 144 -33.85 -50.72 18.97
N ALA A 145 -32.98 -51.26 18.12
CA ALA A 145 -33.36 -51.89 16.86
C ALA A 145 -34.30 -53.11 17.08
N ASP A 146 -34.04 -53.94 18.08
CA ASP A 146 -34.89 -55.09 18.40
C ASP A 146 -36.23 -54.70 19.08
N THR A 147 -36.31 -53.50 19.64
CA THR A 147 -37.57 -52.90 20.14
C THR A 147 -38.35 -52.24 19.00
N LEU A 148 -37.68 -51.52 18.10
CA LEU A 148 -38.29 -50.80 16.98
C LEU A 148 -38.94 -51.75 15.97
N LYS A 149 -38.32 -52.90 15.67
CA LYS A 149 -38.87 -53.98 14.80
C LYS A 149 -40.27 -54.49 15.21
N LYS A 150 -40.72 -54.22 16.44
CA LYS A 150 -42.05 -54.61 16.95
C LYS A 150 -43.15 -53.60 16.59
N HIS A 151 -42.79 -52.45 16.03
CA HIS A 151 -43.69 -51.33 15.71
C HIS A 151 -43.68 -51.06 14.19
N LYS A 152 -44.65 -50.27 13.72
CA LYS A 152 -44.64 -49.78 12.33
C LYS A 152 -43.79 -48.51 12.26
N THR A 153 -42.86 -48.45 11.31
CA THR A 153 -42.04 -47.26 11.03
C THR A 153 -42.47 -46.56 9.75
N VAL A 154 -42.09 -45.28 9.64
CA VAL A 154 -42.04 -44.52 8.40
C VAL A 154 -40.76 -43.67 8.42
N ASP A 155 -40.12 -43.49 7.27
CA ASP A 155 -38.96 -42.61 7.16
C ASP A 155 -39.38 -41.13 7.18
N ILE A 156 -38.87 -40.38 8.15
CA ILE A 156 -39.09 -38.93 8.30
C ILE A 156 -37.84 -38.10 7.99
N LYS A 157 -36.82 -38.70 7.35
CA LYS A 157 -35.59 -38.02 6.92
C LYS A 157 -35.87 -36.73 6.14
N VAL A 158 -36.73 -36.80 5.12
CA VAL A 158 -37.11 -35.63 4.30
C VAL A 158 -37.76 -34.55 5.15
N ALA A 159 -38.63 -34.92 6.10
CA ALA A 159 -39.32 -33.98 6.98
C ALA A 159 -38.36 -33.19 7.89
N PHE A 160 -37.29 -33.83 8.37
CA PHE A 160 -36.26 -33.15 9.14
C PHE A 160 -35.34 -32.28 8.28
N LEU A 161 -35.05 -32.69 7.04
CA LEU A 161 -34.28 -31.86 6.09
C LEU A 161 -35.06 -30.61 5.66
N ASP A 162 -36.38 -30.71 5.51
CA ASP A 162 -37.27 -29.56 5.26
C ASP A 162 -37.33 -28.62 6.47
N LEU A 163 -37.49 -29.17 7.69
CA LEU A 163 -37.45 -28.40 8.94
C LEU A 163 -36.15 -27.57 9.07
N LEU A 164 -35.00 -28.13 8.69
CA LEU A 164 -33.67 -27.51 8.78
C LEU A 164 -33.33 -26.63 7.55
N ALA A 165 -34.21 -26.51 6.56
CA ALA A 165 -33.94 -25.79 5.32
C ALA A 165 -33.80 -24.27 5.54
N SER A 166 -34.82 -23.64 6.12
CA SER A 166 -34.78 -22.23 6.54
C SER A 166 -34.02 -22.10 7.87
N LYS A 167 -33.29 -20.98 8.04
CA LYS A 167 -32.42 -20.71 9.20
C LYS A 167 -33.04 -19.61 10.08
N GLU A 168 -32.92 -19.75 11.39
CA GLU A 168 -33.16 -18.66 12.35
C GLU A 168 -32.13 -17.54 12.12
N ALA A 169 -32.44 -16.31 12.51
CA ALA A 169 -31.52 -15.17 12.33
C ALA A 169 -30.13 -15.42 12.97
N GLU A 170 -30.09 -16.05 14.14
CA GLU A 170 -28.85 -16.49 14.81
C GLU A 170 -28.05 -17.49 13.97
N GLU A 171 -28.73 -18.49 13.37
CA GLU A 171 -28.11 -19.49 12.48
C GLU A 171 -27.54 -18.83 11.22
N VAL A 172 -28.25 -17.84 10.63
CA VAL A 172 -27.76 -17.05 9.49
C VAL A 172 -26.48 -16.29 9.83
N GLN A 173 -26.37 -15.69 11.02
CA GLN A 173 -25.13 -15.00 11.42
C GLN A 173 -23.96 -15.98 11.57
N ILE A 174 -24.18 -17.18 12.10
CA ILE A 174 -23.14 -18.21 12.20
C ILE A 174 -22.68 -18.67 10.80
N VAL A 175 -23.61 -18.87 9.85
CA VAL A 175 -23.29 -19.18 8.44
C VAL A 175 -22.47 -18.04 7.81
N LYS A 176 -22.84 -16.77 8.05
CA LYS A 176 -22.07 -15.60 7.59
C LYS A 176 -20.63 -15.61 8.12
N SER A 177 -20.43 -15.85 9.42
CA SER A 177 -19.08 -16.02 9.99
C SER A 177 -18.31 -17.18 9.37
N SER A 178 -18.95 -18.34 9.17
CA SER A 178 -18.31 -19.49 8.49
C SER A 178 -17.81 -19.10 7.09
N CYS A 179 -18.64 -18.40 6.31
CA CYS A 179 -18.30 -17.93 4.97
C CYS A 179 -17.17 -16.87 4.97
N GLN A 180 -17.10 -16.01 5.99
CA GLN A 180 -16.02 -15.05 6.17
C GLN A 180 -14.68 -15.75 6.45
N TYR A 181 -14.65 -16.73 7.37
CA TYR A 181 -13.46 -17.55 7.61
C TYR A 181 -13.05 -18.32 6.35
N THR A 182 -14.00 -18.91 5.62
CA THR A 182 -13.74 -19.59 4.35
C THR A 182 -13.12 -18.64 3.33
N SER A 183 -13.69 -17.45 3.14
CA SER A 183 -13.17 -16.47 2.17
C SER A 183 -11.76 -16.00 2.53
N LYS A 184 -11.48 -15.79 3.82
CA LYS A 184 -10.14 -15.38 4.30
C LYS A 184 -9.10 -16.48 4.12
N LEU A 185 -9.41 -17.72 4.48
CA LEU A 185 -8.50 -18.84 4.33
C LEU A 185 -8.32 -19.25 2.86
N PHE A 186 -9.38 -19.20 2.05
CA PHE A 186 -9.29 -19.50 0.62
C PHE A 186 -8.38 -18.53 -0.14
N LYS A 187 -8.40 -17.22 0.18
CA LYS A 187 -7.41 -16.27 -0.37
C LYS A 187 -5.96 -16.70 -0.10
N LYS A 188 -5.67 -17.24 1.09
CA LYS A 188 -4.34 -17.79 1.41
C LYS A 188 -4.05 -19.09 0.65
N ILE A 189 -5.03 -19.98 0.49
CA ILE A 189 -4.89 -21.21 -0.31
C ILE A 189 -4.53 -20.88 -1.75
N VAL A 190 -5.12 -19.82 -2.32
CA VAL A 190 -4.79 -19.33 -3.67
C VAL A 190 -3.35 -18.83 -3.73
N THR A 191 -2.88 -18.04 -2.76
CA THR A 191 -1.46 -17.63 -2.73
C THR A 191 -0.49 -18.81 -2.52
N ASP A 192 -0.90 -19.83 -1.76
CA ASP A 192 -0.15 -21.09 -1.64
C ASP A 192 -0.11 -21.89 -2.96
N MET A 193 -1.12 -21.76 -3.83
CA MET A 193 -1.19 -22.35 -5.17
C MET A 193 -0.38 -21.54 -6.19
N GLU A 194 -0.50 -20.20 -6.17
CA GLU A 194 0.29 -19.27 -6.98
C GLU A 194 1.79 -19.57 -6.80
N GLY A 195 2.28 -19.68 -5.55
CA GLY A 195 3.67 -20.07 -5.29
C GLY A 195 4.06 -21.50 -5.73
N ILE A 196 3.12 -22.44 -5.81
CA ILE A 196 3.40 -23.80 -6.36
C ILE A 196 3.58 -23.73 -7.88
N ILE A 197 2.80 -22.88 -8.56
CA ILE A 197 2.89 -22.64 -10.00
C ILE A 197 4.20 -21.90 -10.32
N ASP A 198 4.47 -20.79 -9.62
CA ASP A 198 5.67 -19.97 -9.81
C ASP A 198 6.98 -20.74 -9.52
N GLU A 199 7.00 -21.61 -8.51
CA GLU A 199 8.15 -22.48 -8.19
C GLU A 199 8.29 -23.70 -9.14
N GLY A 200 7.35 -23.92 -10.06
CA GLY A 200 7.31 -25.11 -10.93
C GLY A 200 7.20 -26.43 -10.16
N LYS A 201 6.57 -26.40 -8.98
CA LYS A 201 6.76 -27.43 -7.94
C LYS A 201 5.84 -28.63 -8.09
N GLU A 202 6.44 -29.80 -8.23
CA GLU A 202 5.70 -31.06 -8.20
C GLU A 202 5.10 -31.33 -6.81
N ILE A 203 3.77 -31.40 -6.75
CA ILE A 203 3.00 -31.78 -5.56
C ILE A 203 1.75 -32.56 -6.01
N THR A 204 1.31 -33.55 -5.23
CA THR A 204 0.06 -34.26 -5.53
C THR A 204 -1.15 -33.49 -5.00
N HIS A 205 -2.33 -33.71 -5.59
CA HIS A 205 -3.57 -33.09 -5.11
C HIS A 205 -3.83 -33.41 -3.63
N ILE A 206 -3.62 -34.66 -3.19
CA ILE A 206 -3.78 -35.07 -1.79
C ILE A 206 -2.75 -34.43 -0.85
N ASP A 207 -1.50 -34.20 -1.28
CA ASP A 207 -0.51 -33.53 -0.43
C ASP A 207 -0.73 -32.02 -0.34
N PHE A 208 -1.23 -31.39 -1.41
CA PHE A 208 -1.69 -30.00 -1.31
C PHE A 208 -2.93 -29.90 -0.40
N ALA A 209 -3.87 -30.84 -0.47
CA ALA A 209 -5.01 -30.89 0.45
C ALA A 209 -4.59 -31.02 1.92
N LYS A 210 -3.57 -31.85 2.24
CA LYS A 210 -2.97 -31.94 3.59
C LYS A 210 -2.31 -30.64 4.03
N LYS A 211 -1.62 -29.91 3.12
CA LYS A 211 -1.06 -28.58 3.41
C LYS A 211 -2.17 -27.61 3.84
N ILE A 212 -3.30 -27.62 3.12
CA ILE A 212 -4.50 -26.81 3.45
C ILE A 212 -5.09 -27.21 4.81
N GLU A 213 -5.27 -28.51 5.08
CA GLU A 213 -5.73 -29.03 6.38
C GLU A 213 -4.84 -28.56 7.55
N GLY A 214 -3.52 -28.58 7.35
CA GLY A 214 -2.55 -28.05 8.33
C GLY A 214 -2.66 -26.54 8.54
N VAL A 215 -3.03 -25.76 7.51
CA VAL A 215 -3.33 -24.32 7.64
C VAL A 215 -4.63 -24.09 8.42
N VAL A 216 -5.69 -24.85 8.14
CA VAL A 216 -6.97 -24.75 8.88
C VAL A 216 -6.78 -25.14 10.34
N THR A 217 -6.06 -26.22 10.62
CA THR A 217 -5.78 -26.69 11.99
C THR A 217 -5.03 -25.63 12.81
N LYS A 218 -4.05 -24.95 12.20
CA LYS A 218 -3.34 -23.82 12.84
C LYS A 218 -4.23 -22.59 13.02
N ALA A 219 -5.16 -22.34 12.10
CA ALA A 219 -6.07 -21.19 12.15
C ALA A 219 -7.25 -21.39 13.12
N ALA A 220 -7.63 -22.63 13.42
CA ALA A 220 -8.69 -22.95 14.37
C ALA A 220 -8.33 -22.50 15.80
N GLY A 221 -7.17 -22.93 16.32
CA GLY A 221 -6.75 -22.61 17.69
C GLY A 221 -7.81 -23.05 18.71
N ASP A 222 -8.28 -22.12 19.55
CA ASP A 222 -9.39 -22.34 20.50
C ASP A 222 -10.78 -22.06 19.91
N MET A 223 -10.90 -21.69 18.62
CA MET A 223 -12.17 -21.45 17.95
C MET A 223 -12.83 -22.75 17.49
N ASP A 224 -14.16 -22.82 17.59
CA ASP A 224 -14.99 -23.91 17.06
C ASP A 224 -15.08 -23.82 15.52
N LEU A 225 -13.96 -24.10 14.85
CA LEU A 225 -13.74 -24.03 13.41
C LEU A 225 -13.03 -25.29 12.92
N SER A 226 -13.64 -26.02 12.00
CA SER A 226 -13.05 -27.18 11.32
C SER A 226 -13.21 -27.09 9.81
N LEU A 227 -12.62 -28.04 9.07
CA LEU A 227 -13.04 -28.32 7.70
C LEU A 227 -14.51 -28.79 7.70
N ALA A 228 -15.25 -28.45 6.65
CA ALA A 228 -16.57 -29.04 6.38
C ALA A 228 -16.45 -30.37 5.62
N PHE A 229 -15.44 -30.48 4.76
CA PHE A 229 -15.07 -31.67 4.01
C PHE A 229 -13.59 -31.57 3.64
N ASN A 230 -12.97 -32.67 3.25
CA ASN A 230 -11.56 -32.68 2.83
C ASN A 230 -11.38 -31.75 1.61
N PRO A 231 -10.40 -30.82 1.58
CA PRO A 231 -10.17 -29.96 0.43
C PRO A 231 -10.00 -30.79 -0.86
N ILE A 232 -10.72 -30.40 -1.91
CA ILE A 232 -10.71 -31.08 -3.20
C ILE A 232 -9.94 -30.22 -4.20
N ILE A 233 -8.83 -30.76 -4.70
CA ILE A 233 -8.05 -30.23 -5.81
C ILE A 233 -8.16 -31.19 -6.98
N GLN A 234 -8.39 -30.68 -8.19
CA GLN A 234 -8.44 -31.45 -9.43
C GLN A 234 -7.76 -30.67 -10.56
N SER A 235 -6.97 -31.36 -11.39
CA SER A 235 -6.31 -30.83 -12.59
C SER A 235 -5.99 -31.99 -13.55
N GLY A 236 -5.44 -31.71 -14.73
CA GLY A 236 -4.89 -32.74 -15.63
C GLY A 236 -5.93 -33.61 -16.34
N GLY A 237 -7.14 -33.10 -16.57
CA GLY A 237 -8.23 -33.84 -17.24
C GLY A 237 -9.02 -34.83 -16.35
N GLY A 238 -8.60 -35.08 -15.11
CA GLY A 238 -9.19 -36.06 -14.19
C GLY A 238 -10.39 -35.57 -13.38
N TYR A 239 -11.29 -34.79 -13.98
CA TYR A 239 -12.30 -34.02 -13.23
C TYR A 239 -13.52 -34.84 -12.78
N ASN A 240 -13.99 -34.58 -11.56
CA ASN A 240 -15.25 -35.11 -11.04
C ASN A 240 -15.97 -34.08 -10.14
N LEU A 241 -17.07 -33.51 -10.64
CA LEU A 241 -17.94 -32.60 -9.87
C LEU A 241 -19.07 -33.32 -9.10
N LYS A 242 -19.23 -34.65 -9.28
CA LYS A 242 -20.28 -35.47 -8.65
C LYS A 242 -19.75 -36.10 -7.37
N LEU A 243 -19.52 -35.25 -6.38
CA LEU A 243 -18.99 -35.60 -5.07
C LEU A 243 -20.11 -35.52 -4.01
N ASP A 244 -20.15 -36.49 -3.10
CA ASP A 244 -20.98 -36.39 -1.89
C ASP A 244 -20.13 -35.78 -0.75
N PHE A 245 -20.24 -34.48 -0.57
CA PHE A 245 -19.51 -33.75 0.48
C PHE A 245 -19.96 -34.12 1.91
N ASN A 246 -21.01 -34.93 2.08
CA ASN A 246 -21.39 -35.47 3.38
C ASN A 246 -20.60 -36.75 3.75
N ASP A 247 -19.94 -37.39 2.77
CA ASP A 247 -19.10 -38.57 2.98
C ASP A 247 -17.65 -38.15 3.26
N GLY A 248 -17.21 -38.35 4.51
CA GLY A 248 -15.84 -38.04 4.97
C GLY A 248 -14.73 -38.87 4.29
N THR A 249 -15.07 -39.90 3.50
CA THR A 249 -14.09 -40.65 2.69
C THR A 249 -13.73 -39.95 1.37
N VAL A 250 -14.55 -39.00 0.91
CA VAL A 250 -14.28 -38.18 -0.28
C VAL A 250 -13.09 -37.25 -0.01
N LYS A 251 -12.09 -37.30 -0.88
CA LYS A 251 -10.83 -36.54 -0.77
C LYS A 251 -10.20 -36.35 -2.14
N SER A 252 -9.23 -35.44 -2.23
CA SER A 252 -8.34 -35.31 -3.39
C SER A 252 -7.61 -36.62 -3.71
N ASP A 253 -7.37 -36.86 -4.99
CA ASP A 253 -6.62 -38.04 -5.45
C ASP A 253 -5.09 -37.85 -5.33
N ASP A 254 -4.32 -38.85 -5.75
CA ASP A 254 -2.85 -38.85 -5.66
C ASP A 254 -2.16 -38.47 -6.98
N HIS A 255 -2.88 -37.85 -7.92
CA HIS A 255 -2.25 -37.35 -9.15
C HIS A 255 -1.41 -36.10 -8.86
N ILE A 256 -0.30 -35.96 -9.58
CA ILE A 256 0.53 -34.74 -9.57
C ILE A 256 -0.31 -33.60 -10.17
N LEU A 257 -0.35 -32.48 -9.45
CA LEU A 257 -1.01 -31.26 -9.89
C LEU A 257 -0.43 -30.81 -11.24
N LYS A 258 -1.30 -30.62 -12.23
CA LYS A 258 -0.98 -30.12 -13.55
C LYS A 258 -1.40 -28.67 -13.68
N PHE A 259 -0.59 -27.93 -14.41
CA PHE A 259 -0.80 -26.52 -14.67
C PHE A 259 -1.72 -26.34 -15.88
N ASP A 260 -3.00 -26.69 -15.71
CA ASP A 260 -4.05 -26.54 -16.73
C ASP A 260 -5.29 -25.81 -16.16
N ASN A 261 -6.45 -26.47 -16.06
CA ASN A 261 -7.60 -25.97 -15.32
C ASN A 261 -7.55 -26.55 -13.90
N ILE A 262 -7.08 -25.78 -12.91
CA ILE A 262 -7.05 -26.23 -11.50
C ILE A 262 -8.38 -25.89 -10.84
N ILE A 263 -9.14 -26.90 -10.42
CA ILE A 263 -10.37 -26.73 -9.65
C ILE A 263 -10.04 -26.89 -8.17
N LEU A 264 -10.28 -25.84 -7.38
CA LEU A 264 -10.20 -25.87 -5.92
C LEU A 264 -11.61 -25.80 -5.32
N MET A 265 -11.99 -26.79 -4.52
CA MET A 265 -13.23 -26.79 -3.71
C MET A 265 -12.88 -26.85 -2.22
N PHE A 266 -13.43 -25.92 -1.45
CA PHE A 266 -13.07 -25.72 -0.04
C PHE A 266 -14.29 -25.30 0.79
N GLY A 267 -14.36 -25.78 2.02
CA GLY A 267 -15.44 -25.45 2.93
C GLY A 267 -15.02 -25.58 4.38
N LEU A 268 -15.54 -24.69 5.23
CA LEU A 268 -15.31 -24.72 6.67
C LEU A 268 -16.62 -24.95 7.40
N ARG A 269 -16.51 -25.42 8.64
CA ARG A 269 -17.61 -25.61 9.55
C ARG A 269 -17.32 -24.80 10.80
N TYR A 270 -18.07 -23.72 11.02
CA TYR A 270 -17.95 -22.86 12.20
C TYR A 270 -19.18 -23.04 13.09
N LYS A 271 -19.00 -23.36 14.37
CA LYS A 271 -20.10 -23.66 15.32
C LYS A 271 -21.15 -24.61 14.74
N SER A 272 -20.67 -25.69 14.11
CA SER A 272 -21.43 -26.68 13.35
C SER A 272 -22.08 -26.28 12.01
N TYR A 273 -22.04 -25.02 11.56
CA TYR A 273 -22.61 -24.62 10.25
C TYR A 273 -21.54 -24.59 9.17
N CYS A 274 -21.82 -25.25 8.06
CA CYS A 274 -20.94 -25.38 6.91
C CYS A 274 -21.03 -24.17 5.97
N SER A 275 -19.91 -23.90 5.31
CA SER A 275 -19.75 -23.00 4.17
C SER A 275 -19.01 -23.71 3.04
N PHE A 276 -19.18 -23.23 1.81
CA PHE A 276 -18.61 -23.80 0.59
C PHE A 276 -18.20 -22.70 -0.39
N VAL A 277 -17.01 -22.85 -0.98
CA VAL A 277 -16.55 -22.08 -2.14
C VAL A 277 -15.84 -23.02 -3.10
N ALA A 278 -16.01 -22.79 -4.41
CA ALA A 278 -15.12 -23.38 -5.41
C ALA A 278 -14.83 -22.41 -6.54
N ARG A 279 -13.62 -22.54 -7.11
CA ARG A 279 -13.15 -21.78 -8.28
C ARG A 279 -12.34 -22.71 -9.19
N THR A 280 -12.43 -22.44 -10.49
CA THR A 280 -11.45 -22.88 -11.48
C THR A 280 -10.44 -21.76 -11.68
N TYR A 281 -9.17 -22.11 -11.59
CA TYR A 281 -8.04 -21.29 -12.02
C TYR A 281 -7.54 -21.82 -13.35
N PHE A 282 -7.19 -20.90 -14.23
CA PHE A 282 -6.78 -21.19 -15.60
C PHE A 282 -5.31 -20.90 -15.75
N ILE A 283 -4.55 -21.83 -16.30
CA ILE A 283 -3.16 -21.63 -16.66
C ILE A 283 -3.06 -21.81 -18.18
N ASP A 284 -2.64 -20.74 -18.86
CA ASP A 284 -2.49 -20.66 -20.32
C ASP A 284 -3.69 -21.20 -21.10
N ALA A 285 -4.88 -20.86 -20.61
CA ALA A 285 -6.13 -21.30 -21.17
C ALA A 285 -6.42 -20.65 -22.54
N SER A 286 -6.91 -21.49 -23.45
CA SER A 286 -7.32 -21.06 -24.79
C SER A 286 -8.45 -20.04 -24.76
N ARG A 287 -8.54 -19.19 -25.79
CA ARG A 287 -9.61 -18.17 -25.92
C ARG A 287 -11.02 -18.79 -25.92
N GLU A 288 -11.18 -20.06 -26.28
CA GLU A 288 -12.45 -20.77 -26.14
C GLU A 288 -12.79 -21.06 -24.66
N LYS A 289 -11.82 -21.51 -23.85
CA LYS A 289 -12.00 -21.69 -22.41
C LYS A 289 -12.40 -20.38 -21.71
N GLU A 290 -11.74 -19.27 -22.07
CA GLU A 290 -12.07 -17.94 -21.55
C GLU A 290 -13.53 -17.56 -21.84
N LEU A 291 -13.97 -17.65 -23.10
CA LEU A 291 -15.34 -17.32 -23.50
C LEU A 291 -16.38 -18.23 -22.80
N ASP A 292 -16.05 -19.50 -22.62
CA ASP A 292 -16.95 -20.47 -21.98
C ASP A 292 -17.07 -20.22 -20.47
N TYR A 293 -16.00 -19.76 -19.82
CA TYR A 293 -16.02 -19.28 -18.44
C TYR A 293 -16.76 -17.93 -18.28
N GLU A 294 -16.58 -16.98 -19.20
CA GLU A 294 -17.34 -15.71 -19.22
C GLU A 294 -18.85 -15.96 -19.37
N ILE A 295 -19.25 -16.96 -20.15
CA ILE A 295 -20.65 -17.39 -20.26
C ILE A 295 -21.13 -18.02 -18.95
N LEU A 296 -20.32 -18.86 -18.30
CA LEU A 296 -20.64 -19.49 -17.02
C LEU A 296 -20.83 -18.44 -15.91
N TYR A 297 -19.95 -17.43 -15.86
CA TYR A 297 -20.06 -16.28 -14.96
C TYR A 297 -21.27 -15.39 -15.30
N SER A 298 -21.58 -15.18 -16.59
CA SER A 298 -22.80 -14.47 -17.01
C SER A 298 -24.08 -15.17 -16.54
N ILE A 299 -24.08 -16.50 -16.49
CA ILE A 299 -25.19 -17.30 -15.92
C ILE A 299 -25.24 -17.12 -14.40
N TYR A 300 -24.10 -17.19 -13.71
CA TYR A 300 -23.99 -16.95 -12.27
C TYR A 300 -24.64 -15.62 -11.88
N ASP A 301 -24.19 -14.53 -12.51
CA ASP A 301 -24.65 -13.17 -12.24
C ASP A 301 -26.15 -13.02 -12.51
N PHE A 302 -26.63 -13.60 -13.61
CA PHE A 302 -28.06 -13.64 -13.95
C PHE A 302 -28.90 -14.37 -12.89
N LEU A 303 -28.42 -15.48 -12.34
CA LEU A 303 -29.15 -16.24 -11.33
C LEU A 303 -29.25 -15.46 -10.01
N VAL A 304 -28.11 -14.96 -9.50
CA VAL A 304 -28.06 -14.14 -8.27
C VAL A 304 -28.91 -12.88 -8.42
N LYS A 305 -28.72 -12.10 -9.49
CA LYS A 305 -29.39 -10.80 -9.64
C LYS A 305 -30.86 -10.89 -10.04
N LYS A 306 -31.33 -11.98 -10.65
CA LYS A 306 -32.69 -12.01 -11.27
C LYS A 306 -33.55 -13.25 -11.04
N LYS A 307 -33.02 -14.37 -10.53
CA LYS A 307 -33.77 -15.63 -10.45
C LYS A 307 -33.90 -16.24 -9.07
N ILE A 308 -32.85 -16.13 -8.26
CA ILE A 308 -32.87 -16.63 -6.89
C ILE A 308 -33.57 -15.59 -6.02
N ARG A 309 -34.83 -15.85 -5.66
CA ARG A 309 -35.75 -14.97 -4.93
C ARG A 309 -36.71 -15.82 -4.09
N VAL A 310 -37.30 -15.25 -3.04
CA VAL A 310 -38.33 -15.93 -2.25
C VAL A 310 -39.56 -16.21 -3.13
N GLY A 311 -40.11 -17.42 -3.01
CA GLY A 311 -41.20 -17.93 -3.86
C GLY A 311 -40.76 -18.46 -5.24
N ALA A 312 -39.48 -18.38 -5.61
CA ALA A 312 -38.98 -19.09 -6.79
C ALA A 312 -38.85 -20.60 -6.50
N THR A 313 -39.22 -21.45 -7.46
CA THR A 313 -38.99 -22.90 -7.33
C THR A 313 -37.58 -23.28 -7.79
N LEU A 314 -36.97 -24.29 -7.16
CA LEU A 314 -35.62 -24.74 -7.48
C LEU A 314 -35.48 -25.19 -8.95
N ASP A 315 -36.49 -25.89 -9.49
CA ASP A 315 -36.61 -26.26 -10.91
C ASP A 315 -36.58 -25.03 -11.84
N SER A 316 -37.33 -23.97 -11.53
CA SER A 316 -37.40 -22.77 -12.37
C SER A 316 -36.06 -22.04 -12.50
N ILE A 317 -35.21 -22.16 -11.48
CA ILE A 317 -33.85 -21.60 -11.44
C ILE A 317 -32.93 -22.45 -12.33
N TYR A 318 -32.98 -23.78 -12.22
CA TYR A 318 -32.24 -24.70 -13.09
C TYR A 318 -32.59 -24.51 -14.57
N ILE A 319 -33.89 -24.51 -14.91
CA ILE A 319 -34.38 -24.27 -16.27
C ILE A 319 -33.91 -22.90 -16.77
N SER A 320 -33.99 -21.85 -15.94
CA SER A 320 -33.53 -20.50 -16.32
C SER A 320 -32.04 -20.46 -16.65
N ALA A 321 -31.19 -21.19 -15.93
CA ALA A 321 -29.77 -21.31 -16.21
C ALA A 321 -29.50 -22.03 -17.54
N ARG A 322 -30.14 -23.19 -17.73
CA ARG A 322 -30.00 -24.05 -18.91
C ARG A 322 -30.50 -23.38 -20.20
N GLU A 323 -31.60 -22.61 -20.12
CA GLU A 323 -32.09 -21.77 -21.24
C GLU A 323 -31.16 -20.60 -21.55
N PHE A 324 -30.49 -20.01 -20.56
CA PHE A 324 -29.52 -18.94 -20.78
C PHE A 324 -28.31 -19.49 -21.55
N LEU A 325 -27.74 -20.62 -21.10
CA LEU A 325 -26.65 -21.30 -21.80
C LEU A 325 -27.06 -21.66 -23.24
N ARG A 326 -28.24 -22.27 -23.43
CA ARG A 326 -28.74 -22.65 -24.76
C ARG A 326 -28.86 -21.45 -25.72
N LYS A 327 -29.15 -20.25 -25.23
CA LYS A 327 -29.21 -19.03 -26.05
C LYS A 327 -27.84 -18.43 -26.39
N LYS A 328 -26.82 -18.74 -25.59
CA LYS A 328 -25.45 -18.21 -25.75
C LYS A 328 -24.56 -19.16 -26.55
N LYS A 329 -24.49 -20.43 -26.15
CA LYS A 329 -23.64 -21.47 -26.74
C LYS A 329 -24.35 -22.85 -26.63
N PRO A 330 -25.28 -23.20 -27.55
CA PRO A 330 -26.08 -24.42 -27.50
C PRO A 330 -25.29 -25.72 -27.33
N GLU A 331 -24.09 -25.78 -27.90
CA GLU A 331 -23.16 -26.91 -27.90
C GLU A 331 -22.61 -27.25 -26.50
N LEU A 332 -22.63 -26.31 -25.54
CA LEU A 332 -22.25 -26.56 -24.16
C LEU A 332 -23.36 -27.20 -23.31
N VAL A 333 -24.61 -27.16 -23.76
CA VAL A 333 -25.77 -27.66 -22.98
C VAL A 333 -25.67 -29.14 -22.58
N PRO A 334 -25.07 -30.07 -23.36
CA PRO A 334 -24.85 -31.46 -22.92
C PRO A 334 -23.81 -31.60 -21.81
N TYR A 335 -22.89 -30.64 -21.67
CA TYR A 335 -21.80 -30.64 -20.69
C TYR A 335 -22.15 -29.85 -19.42
N PHE A 336 -23.24 -29.09 -19.44
CA PHE A 336 -23.71 -28.32 -18.28
C PHE A 336 -24.11 -29.23 -17.12
N SER A 337 -23.74 -28.83 -15.90
CA SER A 337 -23.97 -29.64 -14.71
C SER A 337 -25.45 -30.00 -14.50
N SER A 338 -25.69 -31.24 -14.07
CA SER A 338 -27.07 -31.77 -13.85
C SER A 338 -27.87 -31.06 -12.75
N LYS A 339 -27.20 -30.27 -11.90
CA LYS A 339 -27.77 -29.35 -10.92
C LYS A 339 -26.95 -28.06 -10.87
N VAL A 340 -27.58 -26.96 -10.49
CA VAL A 340 -26.96 -25.63 -10.32
C VAL A 340 -26.90 -25.17 -8.86
N GLY A 341 -27.05 -26.09 -7.91
CA GLY A 341 -26.82 -25.83 -6.51
C GLY A 341 -27.42 -26.89 -5.59
N PHE A 342 -27.24 -26.69 -4.29
CA PHE A 342 -27.86 -27.48 -3.23
C PHE A 342 -27.99 -26.66 -1.94
N GLY A 343 -28.90 -27.04 -1.05
CA GLY A 343 -29.02 -26.41 0.27
C GLY A 343 -27.83 -26.73 1.18
N ILE A 344 -27.38 -25.77 1.99
CA ILE A 344 -26.28 -25.92 2.96
C ILE A 344 -26.71 -25.48 4.36
N GLY A 345 -26.06 -26.01 5.40
CA GLY A 345 -26.36 -25.66 6.79
C GLY A 345 -25.53 -26.50 7.76
N LEU A 346 -26.19 -27.28 8.60
CA LEU A 346 -25.52 -28.24 9.51
C LEU A 346 -24.80 -29.40 8.78
N GLN A 347 -25.10 -29.58 7.49
CA GLN A 347 -24.41 -30.48 6.57
C GLN A 347 -23.97 -29.70 5.32
N PRO A 348 -22.86 -30.09 4.66
CA PRO A 348 -22.37 -29.44 3.44
C PRO A 348 -23.39 -29.47 2.30
N CYS A 349 -24.08 -30.60 2.09
CA CYS A 349 -24.99 -30.78 0.96
C CYS A 349 -26.34 -31.37 1.41
N SER A 350 -27.44 -30.67 1.13
CA SER A 350 -28.80 -31.15 1.38
C SER A 350 -29.46 -31.68 0.09
N SER A 351 -29.66 -33.00 0.04
CA SER A 351 -30.23 -33.71 -1.12
C SER A 351 -31.69 -33.39 -1.42
N THR A 352 -32.44 -32.80 -0.48
CA THR A 352 -33.82 -32.32 -0.73
C THR A 352 -33.86 -30.95 -1.42
N LEU A 353 -32.77 -30.18 -1.32
CA LEU A 353 -32.69 -28.79 -1.75
C LEU A 353 -31.79 -28.62 -2.99
N GLU A 354 -31.65 -29.66 -3.81
CA GLU A 354 -30.90 -29.59 -5.06
C GLU A 354 -31.61 -28.68 -6.09
N ILE A 355 -30.86 -27.75 -6.67
CA ILE A 355 -31.35 -26.85 -7.73
C ILE A 355 -31.24 -27.58 -9.07
N ALA A 356 -32.19 -28.47 -9.32
CA ALA A 356 -32.20 -29.41 -10.44
C ALA A 356 -33.59 -29.52 -11.08
N GLU A 357 -33.64 -30.06 -12.30
CA GLU A 357 -34.87 -30.28 -13.06
C GLU A 357 -35.86 -31.19 -12.28
N GLY A 358 -37.10 -30.73 -12.13
CA GLY A 358 -38.17 -31.41 -11.41
C GLY A 358 -38.28 -31.11 -9.91
N ASN A 359 -37.34 -30.38 -9.29
CA ASN A 359 -37.46 -29.99 -7.87
C ASN A 359 -38.38 -28.77 -7.69
N ASN A 360 -39.65 -29.02 -7.38
CA ASN A 360 -40.67 -27.99 -7.22
C ASN A 360 -40.69 -27.29 -5.85
N THR A 361 -39.67 -27.51 -5.00
CA THR A 361 -39.57 -26.83 -3.69
C THR A 361 -39.44 -25.32 -3.89
N GLU A 362 -40.22 -24.53 -3.15
CA GLU A 362 -40.17 -23.06 -3.17
C GLU A 362 -39.11 -22.52 -2.18
N ILE A 363 -38.35 -21.52 -2.61
CA ILE A 363 -37.40 -20.82 -1.72
C ILE A 363 -38.18 -19.98 -0.70
N THR A 364 -37.83 -20.12 0.57
CA THR A 364 -38.38 -19.34 1.68
C THR A 364 -37.32 -18.43 2.30
N ASN A 365 -37.76 -17.43 3.09
CA ASN A 365 -36.86 -16.51 3.78
C ASN A 365 -35.83 -17.26 4.64
N ASN A 366 -34.60 -16.76 4.65
CA ASN A 366 -33.44 -17.28 5.37
C ASN A 366 -33.04 -18.72 4.99
N MET A 367 -33.34 -19.19 3.78
CA MET A 367 -32.71 -20.39 3.23
C MET A 367 -31.28 -20.09 2.74
N THR A 368 -30.39 -21.06 2.93
CA THR A 368 -28.96 -20.99 2.57
C THR A 368 -28.62 -22.08 1.57
N PHE A 369 -27.97 -21.70 0.47
CA PHE A 369 -27.61 -22.60 -0.63
C PHE A 369 -26.13 -22.44 -1.01
N VAL A 370 -25.56 -23.49 -1.61
CA VAL A 370 -24.43 -23.34 -2.52
C VAL A 370 -25.01 -23.16 -3.91
N LEU A 371 -24.80 -21.98 -4.50
CA LEU A 371 -25.01 -21.76 -5.93
C LEU A 371 -23.79 -22.32 -6.66
N GLN A 372 -23.97 -23.35 -7.49
CA GLN A 372 -22.88 -23.98 -8.24
C GLN A 372 -23.18 -23.92 -9.74
N LEU A 373 -22.16 -23.74 -10.57
CA LEU A 373 -22.27 -23.82 -12.01
C LEU A 373 -21.03 -24.53 -12.55
N GLY A 374 -21.24 -25.54 -13.40
CA GLY A 374 -20.15 -26.28 -14.00
C GLY A 374 -20.39 -26.68 -15.44
N LEU A 375 -19.28 -26.80 -16.17
CA LEU A 375 -19.18 -27.46 -17.47
C LEU A 375 -18.30 -28.69 -17.27
N GLU A 376 -18.90 -29.88 -17.32
CA GLU A 376 -18.28 -31.18 -17.05
C GLU A 376 -17.74 -31.81 -18.35
N ASN A 377 -16.44 -32.10 -18.40
CA ASN A 377 -15.80 -32.88 -19.47
C ASN A 377 -16.05 -32.35 -20.89
N VAL A 378 -15.85 -31.05 -21.10
CA VAL A 378 -15.94 -30.43 -22.43
C VAL A 378 -14.76 -30.92 -23.29
N PRO A 379 -14.99 -31.49 -24.48
CA PRO A 379 -13.90 -31.98 -25.33
C PRO A 379 -13.04 -30.84 -25.87
N GLU A 380 -11.72 -31.00 -25.84
CA GLU A 380 -10.76 -30.08 -26.42
C GLU A 380 -9.96 -30.78 -27.54
N PRO A 381 -9.78 -30.19 -28.73
CA PRO A 381 -8.99 -30.81 -29.78
C PRO A 381 -7.52 -30.98 -29.35
N ASN A 382 -7.00 -32.21 -29.43
CA ASN A 382 -5.62 -32.60 -29.08
C ASN A 382 -5.23 -32.48 -27.59
N HIS A 383 -6.14 -32.09 -26.69
CA HIS A 383 -5.91 -31.99 -25.25
C HIS A 383 -6.91 -32.86 -24.45
N PRO A 384 -6.66 -33.16 -23.17
CA PRO A 384 -7.65 -33.80 -22.30
C PRO A 384 -8.94 -32.95 -22.20
N PRO A 385 -10.11 -33.56 -21.96
CA PRO A 385 -11.34 -32.80 -21.78
C PRO A 385 -11.24 -31.93 -20.52
N TYR A 386 -11.61 -30.65 -20.65
CA TYR A 386 -11.53 -29.71 -19.55
C TYR A 386 -12.84 -29.66 -18.75
N THR A 387 -12.75 -29.21 -17.51
CA THR A 387 -13.92 -28.89 -16.67
C THR A 387 -13.76 -27.49 -16.08
N MET A 388 -14.88 -26.83 -15.84
CA MET A 388 -14.95 -25.55 -15.14
C MET A 388 -15.99 -25.62 -14.04
N TYR A 389 -15.74 -24.95 -12.92
CA TYR A 389 -16.60 -24.97 -11.75
C TYR A 389 -16.51 -23.66 -10.96
N ILE A 390 -17.66 -23.02 -10.78
CA ILE A 390 -17.88 -21.86 -9.92
C ILE A 390 -18.85 -22.29 -8.83
N ALA A 391 -18.52 -22.08 -7.57
CA ALA A 391 -19.50 -22.27 -6.49
C ALA A 391 -19.32 -21.29 -5.35
N ASP A 392 -20.43 -20.81 -4.79
CA ASP A 392 -20.44 -19.91 -3.63
C ASP A 392 -21.60 -20.20 -2.70
N THR A 393 -21.38 -19.93 -1.41
CA THR A 393 -22.46 -19.93 -0.41
C THR A 393 -23.24 -18.63 -0.52
N ILE A 394 -24.55 -18.76 -0.67
CA ILE A 394 -25.52 -17.67 -0.75
C ILE A 394 -26.59 -17.82 0.34
N VAL A 395 -27.19 -16.70 0.74
CA VAL A 395 -28.40 -16.68 1.56
C VAL A 395 -29.50 -15.91 0.82
N VAL A 396 -30.72 -16.43 0.85
CA VAL A 396 -31.90 -15.75 0.33
C VAL A 396 -32.66 -15.16 1.51
N SER A 397 -32.81 -13.83 1.56
CA SER A 397 -33.52 -13.15 2.62
C SER A 397 -34.32 -11.95 2.10
N THR A 398 -35.56 -11.84 2.57
CA THR A 398 -36.45 -10.67 2.34
C THR A 398 -36.32 -9.61 3.43
N ASP A 399 -35.62 -9.93 4.52
CA ASP A 399 -35.37 -8.97 5.57
C ASP A 399 -34.34 -7.97 5.02
N ASP A 400 -34.78 -6.74 4.76
CA ASP A 400 -33.88 -5.59 4.58
C ASP A 400 -33.05 -5.48 5.87
N TYR A 401 -31.89 -6.13 5.89
CA TYR A 401 -30.86 -5.84 6.86
C TYR A 401 -30.34 -4.46 6.51
N VAL A 402 -30.99 -3.46 7.10
CA VAL A 402 -30.59 -2.07 7.10
C VAL A 402 -29.12 -2.02 7.51
N ASN A 403 -28.24 -1.89 6.51
CA ASN A 403 -27.07 -1.05 6.70
C ASN A 403 -27.63 0.32 7.05
N GLU A 404 -27.47 0.78 8.29
CA GLU A 404 -28.05 2.03 8.82
C GLU A 404 -27.60 3.31 8.09
N LYS A 405 -26.81 3.17 7.02
CA LYS A 405 -26.35 4.25 6.13
C LYS A 405 -27.09 4.36 4.78
N ASN A 406 -27.87 3.36 4.33
CA ASN A 406 -28.56 3.41 3.03
C ASN A 406 -30.10 3.43 3.17
N ALA A 407 -30.64 4.59 3.54
CA ALA A 407 -32.07 4.90 3.46
C ALA A 407 -32.35 6.01 2.41
N VAL A 408 -31.85 5.82 1.19
CA VAL A 408 -32.25 6.66 0.04
C VAL A 408 -33.38 5.98 -0.70
N LYS A 409 -34.50 6.70 -0.87
CA LYS A 409 -35.69 6.20 -1.56
C LYS A 409 -35.55 6.36 -3.07
N ASP A 410 -34.99 5.35 -3.72
CA ASP A 410 -35.23 5.10 -5.15
C ASP A 410 -35.85 3.72 -5.34
N VAL A 411 -36.83 3.64 -6.26
CA VAL A 411 -37.64 2.44 -6.49
C VAL A 411 -36.91 1.52 -7.46
N GLU A 412 -35.80 0.92 -7.01
CA GLU A 412 -34.99 -0.01 -7.79
C GLU A 412 -34.82 -1.35 -7.05
N PHE A 413 -34.70 -2.43 -7.83
CA PHE A 413 -34.82 -3.83 -7.42
C PHE A 413 -34.04 -4.20 -6.14
N HIS A 414 -34.74 -4.65 -5.09
CA HIS A 414 -34.09 -5.28 -3.93
C HIS A 414 -33.42 -6.61 -4.33
N GLU A 415 -32.16 -6.79 -3.96
CA GLU A 415 -31.42 -8.05 -4.15
C GLU A 415 -31.63 -8.99 -2.95
N GLU A 416 -32.71 -9.79 -3.00
CA GLU A 416 -33.02 -10.78 -1.94
C GLU A 416 -31.98 -11.92 -1.84
N CYS A 417 -31.04 -12.05 -2.79
CA CYS A 417 -30.01 -13.09 -2.82
C CYS A 417 -28.62 -12.49 -2.54
N GLN A 418 -28.03 -12.83 -1.39
CA GLN A 418 -26.75 -12.28 -0.93
C GLN A 418 -25.63 -13.33 -1.04
N ILE A 419 -24.54 -12.99 -1.73
CA ILE A 419 -23.32 -13.83 -1.78
C ILE A 419 -22.51 -13.64 -0.50
N LEU A 420 -22.23 -14.75 0.20
CA LEU A 420 -21.51 -14.77 1.48
C LEU A 420 -20.02 -15.12 1.32
N THR A 421 -19.66 -15.98 0.37
CA THR A 421 -18.25 -16.29 0.04
C THR A 421 -17.72 -15.33 -1.02
N ARG A 422 -17.19 -14.18 -0.60
CA ARG A 422 -16.70 -13.13 -1.52
C ARG A 422 -15.24 -13.37 -1.90
N VAL A 423 -15.06 -14.16 -2.96
CA VAL A 423 -13.78 -14.48 -3.58
C VAL A 423 -13.80 -14.11 -5.06
N LYS A 424 -12.64 -13.66 -5.58
CA LYS A 424 -12.35 -13.43 -7.00
C LYS A 424 -13.02 -14.47 -7.91
N ILE A 425 -13.63 -14.03 -9.00
CA ILE A 425 -14.49 -14.85 -9.87
C ILE A 425 -14.46 -14.44 -11.34
N GLU A 426 -14.06 -13.22 -11.66
CA GLU A 426 -13.91 -12.77 -13.05
C GLU A 426 -12.68 -13.43 -13.68
N TYR A 427 -12.74 -13.75 -14.99
CA TYR A 427 -11.68 -14.49 -15.68
C TYR A 427 -10.29 -13.89 -15.45
N SER A 428 -10.14 -12.57 -15.64
CA SER A 428 -8.88 -11.83 -15.43
C SER A 428 -8.34 -11.84 -13.99
N GLN A 429 -9.09 -12.37 -13.03
CA GLN A 429 -8.70 -12.53 -11.63
C GLN A 429 -8.36 -13.99 -11.27
N VAL A 430 -8.67 -14.95 -12.14
CA VAL A 430 -8.45 -16.40 -11.96
C VAL A 430 -7.62 -17.02 -13.10
N SER A 431 -7.22 -16.23 -14.09
CA SER A 431 -6.31 -16.60 -15.18
C SER A 431 -4.86 -16.26 -14.84
N TYR A 432 -3.98 -17.22 -15.08
CA TYR A 432 -2.53 -17.13 -14.97
C TYR A 432 -1.89 -17.55 -16.31
N SER A 433 -0.67 -17.09 -16.54
CA SER A 433 0.17 -17.55 -17.65
C SER A 433 1.56 -17.87 -17.15
N ILE A 434 2.01 -19.10 -17.39
CA ILE A 434 3.39 -19.51 -17.15
C ILE A 434 4.23 -18.99 -18.31
N GLN A 435 5.09 -18.03 -18.01
CA GLN A 435 6.11 -17.60 -18.96
C GLN A 435 7.28 -18.59 -18.88
N ASP A 436 7.20 -19.67 -19.65
CA ASP A 436 8.34 -20.56 -19.87
C ASP A 436 9.51 -19.73 -20.40
N GLU A 437 10.68 -19.80 -19.75
CA GLU A 437 11.82 -18.94 -20.10
C GLU A 437 12.53 -19.34 -21.41
N ASP A 438 12.17 -20.47 -22.04
CA ASP A 438 12.97 -21.10 -23.10
C ASP A 438 12.26 -21.42 -24.45
N GLU A 439 10.93 -21.32 -24.60
CA GLU A 439 10.26 -21.51 -25.91
C GLU A 439 9.36 -20.34 -26.32
N VAL A 440 9.85 -19.55 -27.28
CA VAL A 440 9.10 -18.47 -27.95
C VAL A 440 8.55 -18.97 -29.28
N GLU A 441 7.24 -19.14 -29.38
CA GLU A 441 6.51 -19.09 -30.67
C GLU A 441 5.35 -18.08 -30.60
N GLU A 442 5.39 -17.08 -31.49
CA GLU A 442 4.38 -16.02 -31.67
C GLU A 442 3.09 -16.60 -32.29
N VAL A 443 1.88 -16.05 -32.11
CA VAL A 443 1.27 -14.83 -32.72
C VAL A 443 -0.19 -14.79 -32.18
N GLU A 444 -0.85 -13.71 -31.74
CA GLU A 444 -0.60 -12.25 -31.61
C GLU A 444 -1.50 -11.72 -30.45
N PRO A 445 -1.27 -10.52 -29.84
CA PRO A 445 -1.77 -9.28 -30.45
C PRO A 445 -0.85 -8.04 -30.30
N GLU A 446 -0.61 -7.38 -31.43
CA GLU A 446 -0.01 -6.04 -31.63
C GLU A 446 1.11 -5.60 -30.67
N ASP A 447 2.35 -5.83 -31.10
CA ASP A 447 3.49 -4.91 -31.02
C ASP A 447 3.44 -3.85 -29.90
N ILE A 448 4.02 -4.17 -28.73
CA ILE A 448 4.87 -3.32 -27.85
C ILE A 448 5.09 -4.11 -26.53
N ASP A 449 6.01 -5.09 -26.44
CA ASP A 449 6.73 -5.28 -25.15
C ASP A 449 8.16 -5.89 -25.13
N GLU A 450 8.58 -6.79 -26.03
CA GLU A 450 9.82 -7.60 -25.86
C GLU A 450 11.10 -6.88 -25.36
N LYS A 451 11.41 -5.69 -25.88
CA LYS A 451 12.63 -4.94 -25.52
C LYS A 451 12.67 -4.36 -24.10
N PHE A 452 11.52 -4.12 -23.46
CA PHE A 452 11.50 -3.56 -22.10
C PHE A 452 11.63 -4.67 -21.05
N GLY A 453 10.93 -5.79 -21.25
CA GLY A 453 11.08 -7.01 -20.44
C GLY A 453 12.51 -7.57 -20.45
N GLN A 454 13.20 -7.59 -21.59
CA GLN A 454 14.62 -8.00 -21.64
C GLN A 454 15.57 -7.04 -20.91
N ARG A 455 15.24 -5.75 -20.80
CA ARG A 455 15.98 -4.78 -19.96
C ARG A 455 15.65 -4.94 -18.48
N GLN A 456 14.42 -5.31 -18.10
CA GLN A 456 14.15 -5.77 -16.74
C GLN A 456 14.92 -7.05 -16.42
N LYS A 457 14.96 -8.06 -17.30
CA LYS A 457 15.76 -9.28 -17.09
C LYS A 457 17.27 -8.99 -17.06
N ARG A 458 17.80 -8.03 -17.83
CA ARG A 458 19.22 -7.61 -17.74
C ARG A 458 19.53 -6.75 -16.52
N GLY A 459 18.67 -5.80 -16.17
CA GLY A 459 18.80 -4.99 -14.96
C GLY A 459 18.63 -5.83 -13.69
N ALA A 460 17.74 -6.82 -13.71
CA ALA A 460 17.60 -7.84 -12.69
C ALA A 460 18.75 -8.85 -12.71
N ALA A 461 19.38 -9.17 -13.85
CA ALA A 461 20.59 -10.00 -13.89
C ALA A 461 21.85 -9.25 -13.44
N ILE A 462 21.89 -7.92 -13.57
CA ILE A 462 22.90 -7.05 -12.98
C ILE A 462 22.62 -6.94 -11.48
N ALA A 463 21.40 -6.61 -11.06
CA ALA A 463 21.00 -6.57 -9.65
C ALA A 463 21.14 -7.94 -8.95
N SER A 464 20.87 -9.06 -9.63
CA SER A 464 21.14 -10.42 -9.14
C SER A 464 22.60 -10.82 -9.33
N GLY A 465 23.41 -10.04 -10.04
CA GLY A 465 24.87 -10.11 -10.09
C GLY A 465 25.49 -9.45 -8.87
N LEU A 466 24.97 -8.27 -8.47
CA LEU A 466 25.22 -7.63 -7.18
C LEU A 466 24.75 -8.53 -6.01
N VAL A 467 23.51 -9.04 -6.08
CA VAL A 467 22.91 -9.89 -5.03
C VAL A 467 23.36 -11.36 -5.10
N ARG A 468 24.23 -11.75 -6.06
CA ARG A 468 24.68 -13.15 -6.22
C ARG A 468 25.59 -13.66 -5.10
N GLY A 469 25.89 -12.82 -4.10
CA GLY A 469 26.53 -13.23 -2.86
C GLY A 469 25.60 -13.78 -1.77
N SER A 470 24.26 -13.73 -1.91
CA SER A 470 23.35 -13.95 -0.77
C SER A 470 22.16 -14.90 -0.96
N ASN A 471 21.91 -15.44 -2.15
CA ASN A 471 20.67 -16.21 -2.45
C ASN A 471 20.90 -17.61 -3.06
N GLU A 472 21.99 -18.28 -2.72
CA GLU A 472 22.06 -19.76 -2.79
C GLU A 472 22.29 -20.34 -1.39
N ALA A 473 21.63 -21.47 -1.13
CA ALA A 473 21.62 -22.26 0.09
C ALA A 473 20.86 -21.69 1.31
N THR A 474 19.89 -22.50 1.75
CA THR A 474 19.53 -22.65 3.16
C THR A 474 20.71 -23.20 3.98
N ASP A 475 21.69 -22.35 4.30
CA ASP A 475 22.41 -22.38 5.57
C ASP A 475 23.25 -21.11 5.75
N SER A 476 23.60 -20.80 7.00
CA SER A 476 24.33 -19.58 7.38
C SER A 476 25.56 -19.25 6.54
N SER A 477 25.53 -18.14 5.78
CA SER A 477 26.73 -17.44 5.32
C SER A 477 26.53 -15.91 5.27
N VAL A 478 26.92 -15.25 6.36
CA VAL A 478 27.24 -13.82 6.32
C VAL A 478 28.48 -13.66 5.43
N VAL A 479 28.43 -12.78 4.43
CA VAL A 479 29.64 -12.39 3.68
C VAL A 479 30.62 -11.81 4.69
N THR A 480 31.70 -12.55 4.96
CA THR A 480 32.58 -12.19 6.07
C THR A 480 33.27 -10.86 5.80
N GLU A 481 33.47 -10.08 6.86
CA GLU A 481 34.14 -8.76 6.76
C GLU A 481 35.52 -8.87 6.06
N GLU A 482 36.21 -10.00 6.26
CA GLU A 482 37.45 -10.31 5.53
C GLU A 482 37.29 -10.39 4.01
N GLU A 483 36.20 -10.96 3.50
CA GLU A 483 35.95 -11.07 2.05
C GLU A 483 35.65 -9.71 1.45
N ARG A 484 34.85 -8.89 2.13
CA ARG A 484 34.60 -7.50 1.75
C ARG A 484 35.92 -6.70 1.72
N ARG A 485 36.76 -6.84 2.75
CA ARG A 485 38.10 -6.23 2.80
C ARG A 485 39.02 -6.70 1.68
N LYS A 486 39.01 -8.01 1.35
CA LYS A 486 39.79 -8.57 0.21
C LYS A 486 39.33 -7.98 -1.13
N ARG A 487 38.02 -7.80 -1.36
CA ARG A 487 37.48 -7.16 -2.57
C ARG A 487 37.87 -5.68 -2.67
N GLN A 488 37.75 -4.92 -1.59
CA GLN A 488 38.15 -3.50 -1.56
C GLN A 488 39.67 -3.31 -1.78
N LEU A 489 40.51 -4.17 -1.21
CA LEU A 489 41.96 -4.17 -1.49
C LEU A 489 42.29 -4.52 -2.95
N ALA A 490 41.58 -5.49 -3.55
CA ALA A 490 41.74 -5.82 -4.96
C ALA A 490 41.27 -4.68 -5.89
N LEU A 491 40.19 -3.98 -5.52
CA LEU A 491 39.71 -2.79 -6.22
C LEU A 491 40.73 -1.65 -6.14
N LEU A 492 41.34 -1.42 -4.96
CA LEU A 492 42.39 -0.41 -4.78
C LEU A 492 43.61 -0.70 -5.66
N GLN A 493 44.05 -1.97 -5.71
CA GLN A 493 45.15 -2.38 -6.58
C GLN A 493 44.79 -2.19 -8.06
N LYS A 494 43.58 -2.61 -8.50
CA LYS A 494 43.10 -2.41 -9.86
C LYS A 494 43.05 -0.92 -10.25
N LYS A 495 42.56 -0.05 -9.35
CA LYS A 495 42.54 1.41 -9.56
C LYS A 495 43.94 2.00 -9.66
N ARG A 496 44.89 1.53 -8.84
CA ARG A 496 46.30 1.93 -8.91
C ARG A 496 46.95 1.51 -10.24
N ASP A 497 46.68 0.29 -10.70
CA ASP A 497 47.18 -0.21 -11.99
C ASP A 497 46.54 0.53 -13.19
N GLU A 498 45.23 0.82 -13.12
CA GLU A 498 44.53 1.68 -14.10
C GLU A 498 45.10 3.10 -14.13
N TYR A 499 45.37 3.71 -12.98
CA TYR A 499 45.92 5.07 -12.85
C TYR A 499 47.35 5.15 -13.41
N ALA A 500 48.22 4.22 -13.02
CA ALA A 500 49.59 4.11 -13.54
C ALA A 500 49.63 3.77 -15.04
N GLY A 501 48.65 3.01 -15.56
CA GLY A 501 48.53 2.72 -16.99
C GLY A 501 48.05 3.90 -17.84
N ASN A 502 47.46 4.93 -17.23
CA ASN A 502 46.80 6.04 -17.94
C ASN A 502 47.60 7.37 -17.90
N GLU A 503 48.87 7.33 -17.48
CA GLU A 503 49.80 8.48 -17.44
C GLU A 503 49.99 9.20 -18.81
N GLY A 504 49.48 8.63 -19.90
CA GLY A 504 49.49 9.27 -21.22
C GLY A 504 48.38 10.28 -21.49
N SER A 505 47.34 10.41 -20.65
CA SER A 505 46.13 11.20 -20.99
C SER A 505 45.53 12.07 -19.87
N SER A 506 46.27 12.37 -18.80
CA SER A 506 45.89 13.42 -17.83
C SER A 506 46.19 14.83 -18.38
N SER A 507 45.55 15.20 -19.49
CA SER A 507 45.55 16.60 -19.93
C SER A 507 44.72 17.45 -18.96
N MET A 508 45.38 17.94 -17.91
CA MET A 508 44.95 19.05 -17.07
C MET A 508 44.75 20.28 -17.97
N SER A 509 43.60 20.32 -18.62
CA SER A 509 43.23 21.38 -19.55
C SER A 509 43.10 22.66 -18.75
N ALA A 510 44.00 23.60 -19.01
CA ALA A 510 44.12 24.86 -18.29
C ALA A 510 42.87 25.72 -18.48
N ARG A 511 41.83 25.47 -17.68
CA ARG A 511 40.64 26.32 -17.56
C ARG A 511 41.13 27.70 -17.12
N LYS A 512 41.03 28.67 -18.05
CA LYS A 512 41.36 30.08 -17.80
C LYS A 512 40.66 30.55 -16.54
N LYS A 513 41.43 30.87 -15.51
CA LYS A 513 40.96 31.53 -14.29
C LYS A 513 40.35 32.87 -14.71
N LYS A 514 39.03 33.00 -14.62
CA LYS A 514 38.27 34.18 -15.08
C LYS A 514 38.13 35.15 -13.91
N GLN A 515 38.32 36.44 -14.19
CA GLN A 515 38.52 37.46 -13.16
C GLN A 515 37.23 37.76 -12.37
N SER A 516 37.31 37.71 -11.03
CA SER A 516 36.27 38.14 -10.10
C SER A 516 35.93 39.64 -10.22
N ILE A 517 34.82 40.09 -9.63
CA ILE A 517 34.48 41.52 -9.54
C ILE A 517 35.58 42.30 -8.82
N ASP A 518 36.14 41.74 -7.76
CA ASP A 518 37.25 42.32 -7.02
C ASP A 518 38.50 42.46 -7.92
N GLU A 519 38.79 41.48 -8.79
CA GLU A 519 39.85 41.59 -9.81
C GLU A 519 39.54 42.64 -10.87
N LYS A 520 38.31 42.73 -11.39
CA LYS A 520 37.90 43.75 -12.38
C LYS A 520 37.96 45.17 -11.79
N PHE A 521 37.57 45.33 -10.53
CA PHE A 521 37.67 46.58 -9.78
C PHE A 521 39.14 46.93 -9.49
N ALA A 522 39.96 45.94 -9.12
CA ALA A 522 41.42 46.10 -8.99
C ALA A 522 42.11 46.41 -10.34
N ASN A 523 41.55 45.97 -11.46
CA ASN A 523 42.04 46.24 -12.81
C ASN A 523 41.59 47.59 -13.38
N GLY A 524 40.63 48.27 -12.73
CA GLY A 524 40.14 49.59 -13.12
C GLY A 524 39.09 49.56 -14.24
N ASP A 525 38.55 48.38 -14.57
CA ASP A 525 37.50 48.22 -15.59
C ASP A 525 36.15 48.75 -15.11
N LEU A 526 35.91 48.76 -13.79
CA LEU A 526 34.78 49.42 -13.15
C LEU A 526 35.20 50.79 -12.58
N TYR A 527 34.54 51.84 -13.06
CA TYR A 527 34.66 53.21 -12.54
C TYR A 527 33.25 53.79 -12.34
N SER A 528 33.02 54.49 -11.24
CA SER A 528 31.74 55.14 -10.93
C SER A 528 31.45 56.32 -11.86
N TYR A 529 32.44 57.21 -12.02
CA TYR A 529 32.37 58.34 -12.94
C TYR A 529 33.72 58.58 -13.62
N LYS A 530 33.69 58.85 -14.93
CA LYS A 530 34.86 59.28 -15.73
C LYS A 530 35.22 60.78 -15.56
N GLY A 531 34.56 61.48 -14.64
CA GLY A 531 34.66 62.92 -14.44
C GLY A 531 33.76 63.40 -13.31
N VAL A 532 33.39 64.69 -13.30
CA VAL A 532 32.49 65.27 -12.29
C VAL A 532 31.09 64.65 -12.37
N VAL A 533 30.47 64.40 -11.22
CA VAL A 533 29.09 63.89 -11.09
C VAL A 533 28.13 64.71 -11.97
N PRO A 534 27.33 64.08 -12.84
CA PRO A 534 26.57 64.80 -13.85
C PRO A 534 25.40 65.59 -13.24
N LYS A 535 25.18 66.81 -13.78
CA LYS A 535 24.25 67.83 -13.25
C LYS A 535 22.76 67.44 -13.23
N ASN A 536 22.40 66.28 -13.76
CA ASN A 536 21.04 65.75 -13.75
C ASN A 536 20.71 64.97 -12.47
N ILE A 537 21.70 64.67 -11.62
CA ILE A 537 21.49 64.11 -10.28
C ILE A 537 21.25 65.29 -9.33
N ALA A 538 20.11 65.28 -8.64
CA ALA A 538 19.85 66.24 -7.57
C ALA A 538 20.74 65.89 -6.37
N LEU A 539 21.62 66.82 -5.98
CA LEU A 539 22.55 66.66 -4.86
C LEU A 539 22.13 67.56 -3.69
N PRO A 540 21.15 67.16 -2.87
CA PRO A 540 20.80 67.90 -1.65
C PRO A 540 21.96 67.87 -0.66
N ASN A 541 22.30 69.04 -0.11
CA ASN A 541 23.38 69.21 0.85
C ASN A 541 23.25 68.23 2.04
N ASN A 542 24.36 67.59 2.42
CA ASN A 542 24.49 66.71 3.58
C ASN A 542 23.53 65.51 3.60
N GLN A 543 23.08 65.02 2.45
CA GLN A 543 22.31 63.77 2.34
C GLN A 543 23.07 62.68 1.58
N ILE A 544 22.80 61.43 1.89
CA ILE A 544 23.24 60.28 1.11
C ILE A 544 22.35 60.18 -0.14
N VAL A 545 22.94 59.93 -1.31
CA VAL A 545 22.22 59.78 -2.58
C VAL A 545 22.69 58.51 -3.28
N VAL A 546 21.78 57.62 -3.66
CA VAL A 546 22.12 56.40 -4.41
C VAL A 546 21.85 56.64 -5.90
N ASP A 547 22.89 56.62 -6.73
CA ASP A 547 22.73 56.60 -8.18
C ASP A 547 22.61 55.16 -8.69
N LYS A 548 21.37 54.74 -8.91
CA LYS A 548 21.04 53.42 -9.48
C LYS A 548 21.57 53.22 -10.91
N ARG A 549 21.90 54.27 -11.68
CA ARG A 549 22.38 54.14 -13.07
C ARG A 549 23.86 53.86 -13.20
N ASN A 550 24.67 54.42 -12.29
CA ASN A 550 26.12 54.21 -12.25
C ASN A 550 26.55 53.33 -11.06
N HIS A 551 25.62 52.58 -10.47
CA HIS A 551 25.85 51.61 -9.38
C HIS A 551 26.67 52.19 -8.21
N THR A 552 26.40 53.45 -7.83
CA THR A 552 27.27 54.25 -6.97
C THR A 552 26.50 54.95 -5.87
N VAL A 553 27.02 54.87 -4.65
CA VAL A 553 26.53 55.61 -3.47
C VAL A 553 27.34 56.89 -3.34
N LEU A 554 26.65 58.04 -3.33
CA LEU A 554 27.24 59.35 -3.11
C LEU A 554 27.15 59.70 -1.63
N LEU A 555 28.28 59.68 -0.93
CA LEU A 555 28.38 59.93 0.50
C LEU A 555 28.85 61.37 0.78
N PRO A 556 28.14 62.16 1.59
CA PRO A 556 28.53 63.53 1.90
C PRO A 556 29.68 63.59 2.92
N ILE A 557 30.91 63.76 2.43
CA ILE A 557 32.11 63.94 3.26
C ILE A 557 32.46 65.44 3.28
N ASN A 558 32.39 66.07 4.46
CA ASN A 558 32.64 67.51 4.66
C ASN A 558 31.88 68.41 3.67
N GLY A 559 30.60 68.10 3.41
CA GLY A 559 29.73 68.85 2.50
C GLY A 559 29.95 68.57 1.00
N SER A 560 30.90 67.70 0.64
CA SER A 560 31.14 67.26 -0.74
C SER A 560 30.64 65.82 -0.94
N HIS A 561 29.87 65.56 -2.00
CA HIS A 561 29.41 64.21 -2.32
C HIS A 561 30.53 63.40 -2.99
N VAL A 562 30.99 62.35 -2.30
CA VAL A 562 32.07 61.45 -2.77
C VAL A 562 31.47 60.15 -3.29
N PRO A 563 31.79 59.72 -4.53
CA PRO A 563 31.23 58.52 -5.13
C PRO A 563 31.96 57.23 -4.71
N PHE A 564 31.22 56.31 -4.11
CA PHE A 564 31.65 54.95 -3.80
C PHE A 564 30.87 53.95 -4.64
N HIS A 565 31.56 53.17 -5.46
CA HIS A 565 30.93 52.07 -6.19
C HIS A 565 30.48 51.01 -5.17
N ILE A 566 29.27 50.46 -5.34
CA ILE A 566 28.65 49.54 -4.37
C ILE A 566 29.49 48.28 -4.09
N ALA A 567 30.29 47.81 -5.06
CA ALA A 567 31.24 46.70 -4.85
C ALA A 567 32.36 46.98 -3.83
N SER A 568 32.58 48.25 -3.43
CA SER A 568 33.50 48.59 -2.33
C SER A 568 32.86 48.51 -0.94
N ILE A 569 31.53 48.41 -0.84
CA ILE A 569 30.78 48.38 0.42
C ILE A 569 30.59 46.92 0.86
N LYS A 570 31.03 46.59 2.08
CA LYS A 570 30.89 45.25 2.69
C LYS A 570 29.45 45.02 3.15
N ASN A 571 28.99 45.85 4.08
CA ASN A 571 27.63 45.84 4.62
C ASN A 571 27.26 47.23 5.17
N VAL A 572 25.98 47.41 5.50
CA VAL A 572 25.44 48.63 6.09
C VAL A 572 24.59 48.22 7.29
N SER A 573 24.77 48.86 8.44
CA SER A 573 23.97 48.65 9.64
C SER A 573 23.41 49.97 10.18
N LYS A 574 22.25 49.88 10.83
CA LYS A 574 21.56 50.99 11.50
C LYS A 574 21.51 50.68 13.00
N THR A 575 21.81 51.66 13.85
CA THR A 575 21.59 51.58 15.30
C THR A 575 20.85 52.83 15.78
N ASP A 576 19.83 52.65 16.61
CA ASP A 576 18.97 53.72 17.11
C ASP A 576 19.38 54.08 18.56
N GLU A 577 19.92 55.28 18.76
CA GLU A 577 20.41 55.82 20.05
C GLU A 577 19.53 57.00 20.49
N GLY A 578 18.37 56.70 21.07
CA GLY A 578 17.43 57.71 21.60
C GLY A 578 16.85 58.61 20.52
N GLU A 579 17.14 59.92 20.57
CA GLU A 579 16.71 60.89 19.53
C GLU A 579 17.53 60.83 18.22
N TYR A 580 18.55 59.97 18.14
CA TYR A 580 19.47 59.94 17.00
C TYR A 580 19.60 58.54 16.41
N VAL A 581 19.61 58.49 15.09
CA VAL A 581 19.87 57.28 14.30
C VAL A 581 21.29 57.33 13.75
N HIS A 582 21.99 56.22 13.89
CA HIS A 582 23.34 56.01 13.39
C HIS A 582 23.31 55.02 12.23
N LEU A 583 23.81 55.42 11.06
CA LEU A 583 23.96 54.57 9.87
C LEU A 583 25.45 54.33 9.63
N ARG A 584 25.92 53.10 9.86
CA ARG A 584 27.31 52.66 9.64
C ARG A 584 27.42 51.94 8.31
N ILE A 585 28.25 52.46 7.41
CA ILE A 585 28.57 51.85 6.11
C ILE A 585 29.99 51.30 6.22
N ASN A 586 30.14 49.98 6.23
CA ASN A 586 31.44 49.32 6.26
C ASN A 586 31.92 49.01 4.85
N PHE A 587 33.23 49.14 4.61
CA PHE A 587 33.87 48.95 3.32
C PHE A 587 34.78 47.72 3.31
N ASN A 588 34.96 47.15 2.14
CA ASN A 588 35.92 46.08 1.90
C ASN A 588 37.34 46.60 2.11
N ASN A 589 38.11 45.93 2.98
CA ASN A 589 39.41 46.41 3.46
C ASN A 589 40.44 45.27 3.55
N THR A 590 41.61 45.57 4.12
CA THR A 590 42.78 44.69 4.19
C THR A 590 42.68 43.53 5.18
N LYS A 591 41.68 43.49 6.09
CA LYS A 591 41.52 42.35 7.00
C LYS A 591 41.11 41.08 6.23
N GLN A 592 41.68 39.94 6.60
CA GLN A 592 41.17 38.63 6.17
C GLN A 592 39.75 38.44 6.72
N ASN A 593 38.73 38.60 5.87
CA ASN A 593 37.42 38.02 6.14
C ASN A 593 37.44 36.59 5.57
N PHE A 594 37.21 35.57 6.40
CA PHE A 594 36.91 34.19 5.99
C PHE A 594 37.78 33.66 4.82
N GLY A 595 39.10 33.79 4.93
CA GLY A 595 40.07 33.26 3.96
C GLY A 595 40.15 33.99 2.60
N LYS A 596 39.25 34.92 2.27
CA LYS A 596 39.30 35.71 1.03
C LYS A 596 39.81 37.13 1.29
N VAL A 597 41.07 37.38 0.92
CA VAL A 597 41.63 38.75 0.90
C VAL A 597 41.05 39.52 -0.29
N TYR A 598 40.45 40.68 -0.05
CA TYR A 598 39.94 41.60 -1.07
C TYR A 598 40.99 41.89 -2.16
N GLU A 599 40.73 41.59 -3.43
CA GLU A 599 41.75 41.66 -4.50
C GLU A 599 42.35 43.06 -4.71
N PRO A 600 41.59 44.18 -4.63
CA PRO A 600 42.17 45.52 -4.66
C PRO A 600 43.18 45.75 -3.53
N ALA A 601 42.94 45.21 -2.34
CA ALA A 601 43.89 45.25 -1.23
C ALA A 601 45.11 44.32 -1.44
N LYS A 602 44.95 43.18 -2.14
CA LYS A 602 46.09 42.35 -2.59
C LYS A 602 46.98 43.13 -3.58
N LYS A 603 46.39 43.89 -4.50
CA LYS A 603 47.06 44.55 -5.62
C LYS A 603 47.68 45.90 -5.23
N PHE A 604 46.99 46.70 -4.42
CA PHE A 604 47.42 48.04 -3.99
C PHE A 604 47.80 48.06 -2.50
N LYS A 605 48.80 47.24 -2.13
CA LYS A 605 49.21 47.02 -0.72
C LYS A 605 49.59 48.30 0.03
N ASP A 606 50.13 49.30 -0.68
CA ASP A 606 50.61 50.55 -0.09
C ASP A 606 49.53 51.66 0.00
N HIS A 607 48.28 51.35 -0.34
CA HIS A 607 47.17 52.32 -0.32
C HIS A 607 46.35 52.25 0.97
N VAL A 608 45.88 53.41 1.44
CA VAL A 608 44.99 53.50 2.61
C VAL A 608 43.56 53.24 2.18
N PHE A 609 42.96 52.17 2.70
CA PHE A 609 41.55 51.84 2.49
C PHE A 609 40.69 52.37 3.64
N ILE A 610 39.49 52.87 3.32
CA ILE A 610 38.49 53.24 4.32
C ILE A 610 37.92 51.95 4.93
N LYS A 611 37.81 51.88 6.26
CA LYS A 611 37.17 50.75 6.97
C LYS A 611 35.65 50.93 7.04
N GLU A 612 35.21 52.09 7.49
CA GLU A 612 33.80 52.40 7.73
C GLU A 612 33.57 53.91 7.70
N VAL A 613 32.32 54.31 7.43
CA VAL A 613 31.83 55.68 7.58
C VAL A 613 30.50 55.61 8.34
N SER A 614 30.39 56.36 9.44
CA SER A 614 29.17 56.42 10.25
C SER A 614 28.51 57.80 10.16
N TYR A 615 27.22 57.84 9.82
CA TYR A 615 26.40 59.05 9.80
C TYR A 615 25.43 59.07 10.97
N ARG A 616 25.27 60.22 11.62
CA ARG A 616 24.30 60.44 12.71
C ARG A 616 23.28 61.50 12.30
N ALA A 617 21.99 61.21 12.40
CA ALA A 617 20.91 62.16 12.13
C ALA A 617 19.74 61.99 13.10
N LYS A 618 18.90 63.02 13.24
CA LYS A 618 17.60 62.90 13.95
C LYS A 618 16.48 62.33 13.07
N ASP A 619 16.64 62.41 11.74
CA ASP A 619 15.64 61.93 10.77
C ASP A 619 15.92 60.46 10.43
N SER A 620 15.30 59.56 11.21
CA SER A 620 15.36 58.11 11.02
C SER A 620 14.94 57.71 9.61
N LYS A 621 13.81 58.24 9.11
CA LYS A 621 13.20 57.85 7.84
C LYS A 621 14.11 58.09 6.65
N ARG A 622 14.94 59.15 6.68
CA ARG A 622 15.86 59.47 5.59
C ARG A 622 17.08 58.55 5.55
N LEU A 623 17.64 58.19 6.71
CA LEU A 623 18.74 57.21 6.79
C LEU A 623 18.26 55.80 6.44
N GLU A 624 17.05 55.44 6.85
CA GLU A 624 16.41 54.16 6.53
C GLU A 624 16.11 54.01 5.03
N SER A 625 15.58 55.06 4.39
CA SER A 625 15.44 55.09 2.91
C SER A 625 16.77 54.88 2.21
N ALA A 626 17.83 55.56 2.66
CA ALA A 626 19.17 55.43 2.07
C ALA A 626 19.75 54.02 2.29
N MET A 627 19.58 53.43 3.49
CA MET A 627 19.98 52.04 3.77
C MET A 627 19.26 51.07 2.83
N ARG A 628 17.93 51.21 2.68
CA ARG A 628 17.12 50.37 1.79
C ARG A 628 17.57 50.50 0.34
N GLU A 629 17.78 51.71 -0.16
CA GLU A 629 18.26 51.94 -1.54
C GLU A 629 19.67 51.35 -1.79
N ILE A 630 20.57 51.38 -0.80
CA ILE A 630 21.90 50.77 -0.89
C ILE A 630 21.80 49.23 -0.90
N LEU A 631 20.97 48.65 -0.04
CA LEU A 631 20.76 47.20 0.03
C LEU A 631 20.05 46.66 -1.22
N GLU A 632 19.04 47.37 -1.72
CA GLU A 632 18.34 47.06 -2.98
C GLU A 632 19.32 47.05 -4.16
N LEU A 633 20.18 48.08 -4.29
CA LEU A 633 21.21 48.15 -5.33
C LEU A 633 22.22 47.00 -5.22
N ARG A 634 22.59 46.60 -3.99
CA ARG A 634 23.49 45.46 -3.73
C ARG A 634 22.83 44.13 -4.12
N LYS A 635 21.54 43.91 -3.78
CA LYS A 635 20.76 42.73 -4.21
C LYS A 635 20.67 42.69 -5.75
N GLN A 636 20.35 43.81 -6.39
CA GLN A 636 20.23 43.91 -7.85
C GLN A 636 21.52 43.52 -8.57
N ILE A 637 22.68 44.05 -8.18
CA ILE A 637 23.95 43.70 -8.87
C ILE A 637 24.40 42.28 -8.56
N GLY A 638 24.19 41.81 -7.33
CA GLY A 638 24.42 40.39 -7.01
C GLY A 638 23.57 39.46 -7.87
N GLN A 639 22.34 39.85 -8.19
CA GLN A 639 21.46 39.12 -9.09
C GLN A 639 21.88 39.25 -10.56
N GLU A 640 22.13 40.47 -11.07
CA GLU A 640 22.58 40.70 -12.45
C GLU A 640 23.91 39.99 -12.77
N GLU A 641 24.87 39.92 -11.83
CA GLU A 641 26.12 39.17 -12.03
C GLU A 641 25.93 37.66 -11.85
N ARG A 642 25.04 37.17 -10.98
CA ARG A 642 24.66 35.74 -10.97
C ARG A 642 24.01 35.34 -12.29
N ASP A 643 23.06 36.13 -12.78
CA ASP A 643 22.39 35.93 -14.07
C ASP A 643 23.40 36.03 -15.23
N ARG A 644 24.37 36.94 -15.18
CA ARG A 644 25.44 37.03 -16.19
C ARG A 644 26.40 35.86 -16.13
N GLU A 645 26.88 35.47 -14.95
CA GLU A 645 27.74 34.28 -14.81
C GLU A 645 27.03 33.02 -15.27
N PHE A 646 25.75 32.88 -14.92
CA PHE A 646 24.91 31.78 -15.36
C PHE A 646 24.78 31.77 -16.89
N ASN A 647 24.44 32.92 -17.49
CA ASN A 647 24.33 33.06 -18.94
C ASN A 647 25.68 32.94 -19.68
N GLU A 648 26.82 33.20 -19.03
CA GLU A 648 28.15 33.00 -19.62
C GLU A 648 28.68 31.57 -19.49
N LYS A 649 28.39 30.88 -18.36
CA LYS A 649 28.73 29.45 -18.17
C LYS A 649 27.95 28.55 -19.14
N ASN A 650 26.72 28.93 -19.50
CA ASN A 650 25.85 28.15 -20.38
C ASN A 650 25.80 28.65 -21.84
N LYS A 651 26.66 29.60 -22.22
CA LYS A 651 26.58 30.30 -23.52
C LYS A 651 27.08 29.50 -24.73
N GLU A 652 27.66 28.33 -24.53
CA GLU A 652 28.43 27.61 -25.56
C GLU A 652 27.68 26.43 -26.21
N VAL A 653 26.41 26.21 -25.84
CA VAL A 653 25.55 25.18 -26.47
C VAL A 653 24.21 25.78 -26.90
N GLU A 654 24.19 26.45 -28.06
CA GLU A 654 22.92 26.69 -28.77
C GLU A 654 22.30 25.34 -29.12
N GLN A 655 21.23 24.95 -28.41
CA GLN A 655 20.55 23.68 -28.69
C GLN A 655 19.98 23.68 -30.11
N PRO A 656 20.18 22.60 -30.89
CA PRO A 656 19.65 22.51 -32.25
C PRO A 656 18.12 22.58 -32.20
N LYS A 657 17.50 23.41 -33.06
CA LYS A 657 16.04 23.57 -33.06
C LYS A 657 15.32 22.22 -33.18
N LEU A 658 14.24 22.07 -32.43
CA LEU A 658 13.46 20.84 -32.41
C LEU A 658 12.85 20.53 -33.79
N LYS A 659 13.20 19.38 -34.33
CA LYS A 659 12.65 18.82 -35.58
C LYS A 659 11.36 18.09 -35.25
N LEU A 660 10.25 18.75 -35.53
CA LEU A 660 8.92 18.16 -35.42
C LEU A 660 8.78 16.98 -36.38
N VAL A 661 8.02 15.97 -35.95
CA VAL A 661 7.74 14.77 -36.74
C VAL A 661 7.13 15.16 -38.08
N SER A 662 7.60 14.50 -39.14
CA SER A 662 7.16 14.71 -40.52
C SER A 662 5.63 14.70 -40.69
N LYS A 663 5.12 15.61 -41.52
CA LYS A 663 3.67 15.80 -41.77
C LYS A 663 3.01 14.49 -42.21
N GLY A 664 2.24 13.88 -41.30
CA GLY A 664 1.47 12.65 -41.55
C GLY A 664 1.59 11.61 -40.43
N GLN A 665 2.69 11.61 -39.67
CA GLN A 665 2.88 10.72 -38.52
C GLN A 665 2.46 11.40 -37.21
N LYS A 666 1.79 10.67 -36.32
CA LYS A 666 1.50 11.13 -34.95
C LYS A 666 2.76 10.96 -34.09
N ALA A 667 3.16 12.01 -33.38
CA ALA A 667 4.20 11.87 -32.35
C ALA A 667 3.65 11.04 -31.16
N PRO A 668 4.47 10.15 -30.55
CA PRO A 668 4.16 9.60 -29.23
C PRO A 668 3.90 10.76 -28.26
N ARG A 669 2.84 10.65 -27.47
CA ARG A 669 2.40 11.68 -26.53
C ARG A 669 2.00 11.05 -25.22
N LEU A 670 2.17 11.81 -24.15
CA LEU A 670 1.64 11.53 -22.82
C LEU A 670 0.94 12.81 -22.34
N ALA A 671 -0.33 12.69 -21.98
CA ALA A 671 -1.20 13.82 -21.61
C ALA A 671 -1.45 13.84 -20.10
N ASP A 672 -2.09 14.91 -19.62
CA ASP A 672 -2.49 15.07 -18.22
C ASP A 672 -1.35 14.87 -17.21
N ILE A 673 -0.17 15.33 -17.63
CA ILE A 673 1.05 15.35 -16.82
C ILE A 673 1.33 16.74 -16.26
N PHE A 674 1.79 16.76 -15.01
CA PHE A 674 2.42 17.92 -14.40
C PHE A 674 3.91 17.97 -14.76
N MET A 675 4.44 19.17 -14.86
CA MET A 675 5.88 19.40 -14.99
C MET A 675 6.41 20.01 -13.68
N ARG A 676 7.59 19.57 -13.24
CA ARG A 676 8.47 20.27 -12.28
C ARG A 676 9.82 20.54 -12.98
N PRO A 677 10.49 21.67 -12.75
CA PRO A 677 10.13 22.77 -11.85
C PRO A 677 9.53 23.99 -12.60
N PRO A 678 8.25 24.27 -12.34
CA PRO A 678 7.81 25.65 -12.14
C PRO A 678 6.95 25.76 -10.87
N GLY A 679 7.09 26.85 -10.09
CA GLY A 679 6.42 27.05 -8.78
C GLY A 679 4.88 27.07 -8.77
N LYS A 680 4.21 26.80 -9.90
CA LYS A 680 2.76 26.53 -9.93
C LYS A 680 2.51 25.31 -10.82
N LYS A 681 1.78 24.30 -10.29
CA LYS A 681 1.40 23.05 -11.00
C LYS A 681 0.86 23.40 -12.41
N GLN A 682 1.62 23.06 -13.46
CA GLN A 682 1.20 23.24 -14.86
C GLN A 682 0.91 21.89 -15.50
N VAL A 683 -0.36 21.65 -15.82
CA VAL A 683 -0.79 20.51 -16.63
C VAL A 683 -0.49 20.79 -18.10
N GLY A 684 0.02 19.78 -18.80
CA GLY A 684 0.26 19.82 -20.23
C GLY A 684 0.41 18.44 -20.87
N VAL A 685 0.96 18.44 -22.07
CA VAL A 685 1.21 17.24 -22.88
C VAL A 685 2.67 17.24 -23.31
N ILE A 686 3.37 16.11 -23.13
CA ILE A 686 4.72 15.91 -23.69
C ILE A 686 4.62 15.10 -24.99
N GLU A 687 5.29 15.56 -26.04
CA GLU A 687 5.36 14.89 -27.35
C GLU A 687 6.82 14.54 -27.71
N ALA A 688 7.04 13.34 -28.22
CA ALA A 688 8.35 12.84 -28.63
C ALA A 688 8.62 13.07 -30.12
N HIS A 689 9.58 13.93 -30.44
CA HIS A 689 9.93 14.32 -31.80
C HIS A 689 11.27 13.69 -32.25
N GLU A 690 11.83 14.11 -33.39
CA GLU A 690 12.96 13.42 -34.02
C GLU A 690 14.29 13.58 -33.25
N ASN A 691 14.53 14.74 -32.65
CA ASN A 691 15.78 15.05 -31.93
C ASN A 691 15.57 15.50 -30.47
N GLY A 692 14.33 15.41 -29.96
CA GLY A 692 14.01 15.80 -28.59
C GLY A 692 12.52 15.66 -28.26
N LEU A 693 12.19 16.04 -27.04
CA LEU A 693 10.84 16.12 -26.48
C LEU A 693 10.34 17.56 -26.52
N ARG A 694 9.02 17.74 -26.62
CA ARG A 694 8.35 19.03 -26.39
C ARG A 694 7.26 18.87 -25.35
N PHE A 695 7.38 19.58 -24.24
CA PHE A 695 6.25 19.82 -23.36
C PHE A 695 5.46 21.03 -23.85
N SER A 696 4.14 20.88 -23.97
CA SER A 696 3.19 21.96 -24.27
C SER A 696 2.20 22.09 -23.12
N SER A 697 2.33 23.17 -22.35
CA SER A 697 1.41 23.53 -21.26
C SER A 697 0.05 23.95 -21.80
N ASN A 698 -1.02 23.69 -21.05
CA ASN A 698 -2.37 24.20 -21.36
C ASN A 698 -2.43 25.73 -21.43
N LYS A 699 -1.47 26.44 -20.82
CA LYS A 699 -1.30 27.90 -20.90
C LYS A 699 -0.50 28.37 -22.14
N GLY A 700 -0.17 27.45 -23.07
CA GLY A 700 0.52 27.75 -24.33
C GLY A 700 2.05 27.85 -24.25
N ALA A 701 2.63 27.71 -23.06
CA ALA A 701 4.09 27.61 -22.90
C ALA A 701 4.62 26.33 -23.54
N LYS A 702 5.75 26.42 -24.24
CA LYS A 702 6.41 25.31 -24.93
C LYS A 702 7.85 25.20 -24.49
N ILE A 703 8.27 24.00 -24.08
CA ILE A 703 9.61 23.72 -23.56
C ILE A 703 10.15 22.54 -24.36
N ASP A 704 11.30 22.75 -25.00
CA ASP A 704 11.96 21.77 -25.85
C ASP A 704 13.17 21.19 -25.13
N ILE A 705 13.30 19.86 -25.09
CA ILE A 705 14.40 19.14 -24.44
C ILE A 705 15.06 18.22 -25.47
N MET A 706 16.28 18.54 -25.90
CA MET A 706 16.98 17.73 -26.92
C MET A 706 17.53 16.44 -26.33
N TYR A 707 17.41 15.32 -27.04
CA TYR A 707 17.94 14.02 -26.58
C TYR A 707 19.45 14.08 -26.32
N SER A 708 20.21 14.84 -27.11
CA SER A 708 21.66 15.04 -26.94
C SER A 708 22.04 15.69 -25.59
N ASN A 709 21.12 16.48 -25.02
CA ASN A 709 21.34 17.21 -23.77
C ASN A 709 20.95 16.40 -22.52
N ILE A 710 20.26 15.28 -22.66
CA ILE A 710 19.95 14.39 -21.54
C ILE A 710 21.23 13.64 -21.15
N LYS A 711 21.55 13.61 -19.86
CA LYS A 711 22.65 12.81 -19.27
C LYS A 711 22.11 11.48 -18.77
N HIS A 712 21.09 11.53 -17.91
CA HIS A 712 20.34 10.37 -17.44
C HIS A 712 18.85 10.63 -17.60
N ALA A 713 18.11 9.57 -17.95
CA ALA A 713 16.66 9.55 -17.95
C ALA A 713 16.22 8.47 -16.96
N PHE A 714 15.22 8.77 -16.14
CA PHE A 714 14.70 7.84 -15.14
C PHE A 714 13.21 7.63 -15.33
N PHE A 715 12.75 6.40 -15.09
CA PHE A 715 11.33 6.06 -15.01
C PHE A 715 11.05 5.38 -13.66
N GLN A 716 10.08 5.92 -12.93
CA GLN A 716 9.70 5.41 -11.61
C GLN A 716 8.19 5.20 -11.56
N GLU A 717 7.81 3.95 -11.34
CA GLU A 717 6.43 3.47 -11.24
C GLU A 717 5.82 3.82 -9.88
N ALA A 718 4.53 4.18 -9.87
CA ALA A 718 3.73 4.36 -8.66
C ALA A 718 3.38 2.99 -8.04
N LYS A 719 4.38 2.33 -7.43
CA LYS A 719 4.20 1.12 -6.60
C LYS A 719 3.94 1.53 -5.15
N ASN A 720 4.99 1.97 -4.47
CA ASN A 720 4.93 2.49 -3.09
C ASN A 720 4.78 4.02 -3.05
N ASP A 721 5.00 4.71 -4.17
CA ASP A 721 4.85 6.16 -4.28
C ASP A 721 3.41 6.59 -4.62
N ILE A 722 3.11 7.86 -4.34
CA ILE A 722 1.85 8.54 -4.69
C ILE A 722 1.88 9.06 -6.14
N ILE A 723 3.07 9.15 -6.76
CA ILE A 723 3.28 9.71 -8.09
C ILE A 723 3.92 8.67 -9.03
N VAL A 724 3.51 8.67 -10.30
CA VAL A 724 4.30 8.06 -11.38
C VAL A 724 5.08 9.17 -12.07
N LEU A 725 6.37 8.95 -12.38
CA LEU A 725 7.23 10.01 -12.90
C LEU A 725 8.23 9.55 -13.95
N ILE A 726 8.59 10.51 -14.81
CA ILE A 726 9.72 10.48 -15.74
C ILE A 726 10.60 11.67 -15.40
N HIS A 727 11.89 11.42 -15.16
CA HIS A 727 12.86 12.46 -14.82
C HIS A 727 13.98 12.53 -15.85
N PHE A 728 14.42 13.75 -16.18
CA PHE A 728 15.54 14.01 -17.07
C PHE A 728 16.57 14.88 -16.35
N HIS A 729 17.73 14.29 -16.06
CA HIS A 729 18.90 15.02 -15.60
C HIS A 729 19.72 15.45 -16.82
N LEU A 730 19.91 16.76 -17.01
CA LEU A 730 20.50 17.34 -18.21
C LEU A 730 22.00 17.64 -18.04
N LYS A 731 22.75 17.56 -19.14
CA LYS A 731 24.17 17.94 -19.22
C LYS A 731 24.36 19.46 -19.12
N HIS A 732 23.42 20.21 -19.70
CA HIS A 732 23.36 21.67 -19.64
C HIS A 732 21.96 22.10 -19.19
N PRO A 733 21.83 22.98 -18.18
CA PRO A 733 20.55 23.51 -17.74
C PRO A 733 19.76 24.17 -18.88
N VAL A 734 18.43 23.99 -18.85
CA VAL A 734 17.50 24.62 -19.80
C VAL A 734 16.77 25.77 -19.12
N MET A 735 16.59 26.87 -19.86
CA MET A 735 15.80 28.02 -19.41
C MET A 735 14.30 27.68 -19.44
N ILE A 736 13.65 27.70 -18.28
CA ILE A 736 12.21 27.48 -18.14
C ILE A 736 11.60 28.74 -17.49
N GLY A 737 10.92 29.55 -18.31
CA GLY A 737 10.45 30.87 -17.88
C GLY A 737 11.62 31.84 -17.68
N LYS A 738 11.92 32.18 -16.42
CA LYS A 738 13.02 33.08 -16.04
C LYS A 738 14.20 32.36 -15.36
N LYS A 739 13.95 31.25 -14.68
CA LYS A 739 14.97 30.44 -13.99
C LYS A 739 15.48 29.34 -14.93
N SER A 740 16.62 28.78 -14.57
CA SER A 740 17.33 27.73 -15.32
C SER A 740 17.39 26.45 -14.52
N TYR A 741 17.15 25.31 -15.15
CA TYR A 741 17.08 24.04 -14.43
C TYR A 741 17.85 22.94 -15.13
N GLN A 742 18.67 22.23 -14.35
CA GLN A 742 19.41 21.04 -14.80
C GLN A 742 18.52 19.80 -14.77
N ASP A 743 17.59 19.73 -13.83
CA ASP A 743 16.68 18.63 -13.63
C ASP A 743 15.27 19.01 -14.06
N VAL A 744 14.63 18.14 -14.84
CA VAL A 744 13.28 18.35 -15.37
C VAL A 744 12.47 17.07 -15.21
N GLN A 745 11.35 17.16 -14.51
CA GLN A 745 10.49 16.03 -14.17
C GLN A 745 9.08 16.21 -14.76
N PHE A 746 8.52 15.12 -15.25
CA PHE A 746 7.12 15.00 -15.67
C PHE A 746 6.46 13.90 -14.86
N PHE A 747 5.33 14.20 -14.20
CA PHE A 747 4.70 13.27 -13.26
C PHE A 747 3.19 13.44 -13.23
N THR A 748 2.49 12.42 -12.72
CA THR A 748 1.05 12.47 -12.45
C THR A 748 0.82 11.97 -11.02
N GLU A 749 0.07 12.73 -10.23
CA GLU A 749 -0.39 12.36 -8.88
C GLU A 749 -1.53 11.35 -9.00
N VAL A 750 -1.43 10.22 -8.27
CA VAL A 750 -2.42 9.13 -8.32
C VAL A 750 -3.52 9.29 -7.25
N ILE A 751 -3.30 10.17 -6.28
CA ILE A 751 -4.30 10.61 -5.30
C ILE A 751 -4.80 11.98 -5.77
N GLU A 752 -6.11 12.13 -5.99
CA GLU A 752 -6.72 13.46 -6.13
C GLU A 752 -6.72 14.16 -4.76
N GLU A 753 -6.40 15.45 -4.70
CA GLU A 753 -6.39 16.27 -3.48
C GLU A 753 -7.82 16.53 -2.93
N PHE A 754 -8.53 15.47 -2.54
CA PHE A 754 -9.84 15.55 -1.87
C PHE A 754 -9.75 16.08 -0.42
N ASP A 755 -8.53 16.09 0.13
CA ASP A 755 -8.20 16.38 1.54
C ASP A 755 -8.22 17.89 1.88
N HIS A 756 -8.23 18.78 0.88
CA HIS A 756 -8.21 20.25 1.09
C HIS A 756 -9.58 20.94 1.04
N LEU A 757 -10.62 20.29 0.53
CA LEU A 757 -11.98 20.87 0.43
C LEU A 757 -12.98 20.37 1.48
N VAL A 758 -12.61 19.33 2.25
CA VAL A 758 -13.46 18.78 3.32
C VAL A 758 -12.62 18.65 4.58
N GLY A 759 -12.81 19.59 5.52
CA GLY A 759 -11.97 19.70 6.72
C GLY A 759 -11.89 18.43 7.57
N ARG A 760 -10.85 18.37 8.42
CA ARG A 760 -10.38 17.22 9.23
C ARG A 760 -11.43 16.37 9.98
N HIS A 761 -12.67 16.80 10.10
CA HIS A 761 -13.76 16.09 10.79
C HIS A 761 -14.35 14.87 10.05
N ARG A 762 -14.01 14.58 8.78
CA ARG A 762 -14.52 13.38 8.09
C ARG A 762 -13.70 12.09 8.27
N ARG A 763 -12.45 12.14 8.76
CA ARG A 763 -11.61 10.94 8.91
C ARG A 763 -12.13 9.93 9.96
N GLN A 764 -13.10 10.31 10.79
CA GLN A 764 -13.80 9.42 11.73
C GLN A 764 -15.16 8.89 11.21
N ALA A 765 -15.60 9.26 9.99
CA ALA A 765 -16.94 8.96 9.49
C ALA A 765 -16.99 8.12 8.19
N VAL A 766 -15.86 7.98 7.47
CA VAL A 766 -15.72 7.07 6.32
C VAL A 766 -15.92 5.64 6.81
N SER A 767 -16.76 4.86 6.13
CA SER A 767 -16.92 3.44 6.47
C SER A 767 -15.78 2.61 5.88
N GLU A 768 -15.38 1.51 6.52
CA GLU A 768 -14.32 0.61 6.01
C GLU A 768 -14.55 0.20 4.54
N ARG A 769 -15.82 0.07 4.12
CA ARG A 769 -16.20 -0.23 2.75
C ARG A 769 -15.83 0.87 1.74
N GLU A 770 -16.02 2.12 2.11
CA GLU A 770 -15.77 3.29 1.24
C GLU A 770 -14.27 3.50 1.08
N ALA A 771 -13.49 3.30 2.14
CA ALA A 771 -12.03 3.26 2.09
C ALA A 771 -11.50 2.12 1.18
N ILE A 772 -12.10 0.91 1.23
CA ILE A 772 -11.73 -0.21 0.34
C ILE A 772 -12.09 0.09 -1.12
N GLU A 773 -13.27 0.65 -1.39
CA GLU A 773 -13.69 1.04 -2.75
C GLU A 773 -12.87 2.23 -3.31
N GLU A 774 -12.24 3.03 -2.44
CA GLU A 774 -11.26 4.07 -2.79
C GLU A 774 -9.87 3.46 -3.06
N GLU A 775 -9.37 2.59 -2.17
CA GLU A 775 -8.11 1.83 -2.35
C GLU A 775 -8.10 0.99 -3.65
N GLU A 776 -9.21 0.35 -3.99
CA GLU A 776 -9.35 -0.39 -5.25
C GLU A 776 -9.31 0.55 -6.48
N ARG A 777 -9.93 1.73 -6.40
CA ARG A 777 -9.87 2.74 -7.48
C ARG A 777 -8.47 3.32 -7.62
N GLU A 778 -7.79 3.64 -6.53
CA GLU A 778 -6.39 4.07 -6.52
C GLU A 778 -5.50 3.00 -7.16
N ARG A 779 -5.66 1.73 -6.78
CA ARG A 779 -4.86 0.63 -7.32
C ARG A 779 -5.06 0.45 -8.83
N LEU A 780 -6.30 0.53 -9.32
CA LEU A 780 -6.60 0.49 -10.75
C LEU A 780 -6.00 1.70 -11.50
N LEU A 781 -6.04 2.89 -10.88
CA LEU A 781 -5.45 4.10 -11.44
C LEU A 781 -3.91 4.02 -11.49
N LYS A 782 -3.25 3.51 -10.44
CA LYS A 782 -1.80 3.20 -10.41
C LYS A 782 -1.41 2.28 -11.55
N ILE A 783 -2.12 1.16 -11.73
CA ILE A 783 -1.85 0.19 -12.82
C ILE A 783 -2.01 0.85 -14.20
N LYS A 784 -3.10 1.61 -14.41
CA LYS A 784 -3.36 2.31 -15.67
C LYS A 784 -2.28 3.34 -16.00
N LEU A 785 -1.93 4.20 -15.05
CA LEU A 785 -0.94 5.26 -15.24
C LEU A 785 0.48 4.69 -15.44
N ASN A 786 0.87 3.67 -14.68
CA ASN A 786 2.16 2.97 -14.88
C ASN A 786 2.25 2.38 -16.30
N LYS A 787 1.18 1.75 -16.80
CA LYS A 787 1.13 1.21 -18.18
C LYS A 787 1.21 2.30 -19.25
N GLU A 788 0.56 3.45 -19.04
CA GLU A 788 0.58 4.57 -19.98
C GLU A 788 1.98 5.21 -20.05
N PHE A 789 2.60 5.47 -18.91
CA PHE A 789 3.96 5.99 -18.82
C PHE A 789 4.99 5.01 -19.40
N ALA A 790 4.91 3.71 -19.09
CA ALA A 790 5.81 2.70 -19.64
C ALA A 790 5.69 2.61 -21.18
N SER A 791 4.47 2.66 -21.72
CA SER A 791 4.22 2.69 -23.17
C SER A 791 4.79 3.94 -23.83
N PHE A 792 4.77 5.09 -23.15
CA PHE A 792 5.41 6.32 -23.62
C PHE A 792 6.94 6.22 -23.58
N VAL A 793 7.51 5.78 -22.44
CA VAL A 793 8.96 5.57 -22.26
C VAL A 793 9.53 4.70 -23.37
N LYS A 794 8.95 3.52 -23.62
CA LYS A 794 9.42 2.63 -24.68
C LYS A 794 9.39 3.28 -26.08
N LYS A 795 8.35 4.04 -26.41
CA LYS A 795 8.25 4.81 -27.68
C LYS A 795 9.28 5.95 -27.77
N VAL A 796 9.76 6.47 -26.64
CA VAL A 796 10.88 7.41 -26.60
C VAL A 796 12.21 6.67 -26.79
N GLU A 797 12.44 5.54 -26.12
CA GLU A 797 13.66 4.72 -26.28
C GLU A 797 13.87 4.31 -27.74
N GLU A 798 12.85 3.72 -28.37
CA GLU A 798 12.87 3.26 -29.77
C GLU A 798 13.23 4.37 -30.77
N LYS A 799 12.92 5.63 -30.43
CA LYS A 799 13.08 6.80 -31.31
C LYS A 799 14.36 7.61 -31.04
N SER A 800 14.80 7.63 -29.78
CA SER A 800 15.90 8.47 -29.32
C SER A 800 17.22 7.72 -29.12
N GLY A 801 17.15 6.41 -28.88
CA GLY A 801 18.29 5.63 -28.40
C GLY A 801 18.69 5.93 -26.96
N LEU A 802 17.88 6.68 -26.20
CA LEU A 802 18.05 6.85 -24.76
C LEU A 802 17.69 5.55 -24.03
N GLU A 803 18.30 5.36 -22.87
CA GLU A 803 17.96 4.28 -21.92
C GLU A 803 17.37 4.93 -20.68
N PHE A 804 16.22 4.45 -20.22
CA PHE A 804 15.61 4.90 -18.97
C PHE A 804 16.02 3.98 -17.83
N GLU A 805 16.71 4.54 -16.84
CA GLU A 805 17.11 3.84 -15.64
C GLU A 805 15.92 3.69 -14.66
N ILE A 806 15.77 2.53 -14.04
CA ILE A 806 14.68 2.21 -13.11
C ILE A 806 15.26 2.08 -11.68
N PRO A 807 14.70 2.75 -10.66
CA PRO A 807 15.20 2.66 -9.28
C PRO A 807 15.03 1.28 -8.62
N PHE A 808 16.11 0.77 -8.04
CA PHE A 808 16.17 -0.51 -7.32
C PHE A 808 15.67 -0.38 -5.88
N ARG A 809 14.35 -0.42 -5.71
CA ARG A 809 13.64 -0.31 -4.42
C ARG A 809 14.13 -1.26 -3.31
N ASN A 810 14.73 -2.40 -3.65
CA ASN A 810 15.27 -3.33 -2.66
C ASN A 810 16.53 -2.80 -1.94
N LEU A 811 17.21 -1.81 -2.52
CA LEU A 811 18.42 -1.17 -1.98
C LEU A 811 18.12 0.26 -1.47
N GLU A 812 16.85 0.58 -1.24
CA GLU A 812 16.41 1.89 -0.76
C GLU A 812 16.80 2.13 0.71
N PHE A 813 17.36 3.31 0.98
CA PHE A 813 17.70 3.76 2.32
C PHE A 813 17.30 5.22 2.54
N SER A 814 17.08 5.60 3.80
CA SER A 814 16.64 6.93 4.20
C SER A 814 17.84 7.75 4.69
N GLY A 815 17.89 9.04 4.34
CA GLY A 815 18.92 9.99 4.76
C GLY A 815 18.65 11.42 4.29
N VAL A 816 19.42 12.39 4.78
CA VAL A 816 19.31 13.82 4.46
C VAL A 816 20.45 14.22 3.51
N PRO A 817 20.23 14.31 2.18
CA PRO A 817 21.26 14.71 1.23
C PRO A 817 21.55 16.21 1.32
N SER A 818 22.79 16.62 1.01
CA SER A 818 23.27 18.01 1.04
C SER A 818 22.56 19.00 0.12
N THR A 819 21.65 18.51 -0.72
CA THR A 819 20.81 19.31 -1.61
C THR A 819 19.48 19.72 -0.97
N GLY A 820 19.06 19.02 0.10
CA GLY A 820 17.80 19.24 0.80
C GLY A 820 17.97 19.41 2.31
N ARG A 821 16.86 19.64 3.00
CA ARG A 821 16.80 19.82 4.47
C ARG A 821 15.93 18.76 5.16
N SER A 822 15.24 17.94 4.38
CA SER A 822 14.37 16.87 4.85
C SER A 822 15.05 15.51 4.70
N ASN A 823 14.59 14.55 5.51
CA ASN A 823 14.93 13.15 5.33
C ASN A 823 14.15 12.60 4.13
N VAL A 824 14.86 12.07 3.14
CA VAL A 824 14.28 11.50 1.91
C VAL A 824 14.77 10.07 1.72
N ASN A 825 14.03 9.31 0.92
CA ASN A 825 14.49 8.00 0.50
C ASN A 825 15.40 8.14 -0.72
N LEU A 826 16.60 7.58 -0.63
CA LEU A 826 17.56 7.46 -1.71
C LEU A 826 17.52 6.03 -2.26
N VAL A 827 17.48 5.91 -3.58
CA VAL A 827 17.35 4.64 -4.29
C VAL A 827 18.46 4.53 -5.33
N PRO A 828 19.30 3.49 -5.29
CA PRO A 828 20.23 3.19 -6.37
C PRO A 828 19.50 2.87 -7.68
N THR A 829 20.12 3.22 -8.80
CA THR A 829 19.75 2.84 -10.17
C THR A 829 20.94 2.11 -10.79
N VAL A 830 20.99 1.93 -12.12
CA VAL A 830 22.11 1.24 -12.78
C VAL A 830 23.41 2.05 -12.65
N ASN A 831 23.34 3.37 -12.87
CA ASN A 831 24.50 4.25 -12.90
C ASN A 831 24.45 5.41 -11.89
N CYS A 832 23.31 5.63 -11.21
CA CYS A 832 23.12 6.76 -10.29
C CYS A 832 22.57 6.36 -8.92
N LEU A 833 22.85 7.15 -7.89
CA LEU A 833 22.05 7.20 -6.66
C LEU A 833 21.09 8.39 -6.76
N VAL A 834 19.78 8.15 -6.63
CA VAL A 834 18.76 9.19 -6.87
C VAL A 834 17.74 9.32 -5.75
N SER A 835 17.20 10.53 -5.59
CA SER A 835 15.94 10.79 -4.90
C SER A 835 15.12 11.75 -5.76
N LEU A 836 14.00 11.25 -6.30
CA LEU A 836 13.20 11.92 -7.33
C LEU A 836 11.77 12.26 -6.87
N SER A 837 11.30 11.72 -5.75
CA SER A 837 9.90 11.87 -5.33
C SER A 837 9.55 13.32 -4.94
N GLU A 838 10.52 14.05 -4.36
CA GLU A 838 10.36 15.43 -3.88
C GLU A 838 11.44 16.35 -4.44
N SER A 839 11.17 17.66 -4.41
CA SER A 839 12.11 18.71 -4.80
C SER A 839 12.65 19.39 -3.54
N PRO A 840 13.97 19.69 -3.43
CA PRO A 840 15.01 19.56 -4.44
C PRO A 840 15.41 18.11 -4.74
N PHE A 841 15.59 17.80 -6.03
CA PHE A 841 15.96 16.47 -6.49
C PHE A 841 17.43 16.17 -6.20
N PHE A 842 17.74 14.93 -5.85
CA PHE A 842 19.10 14.44 -5.72
C PHE A 842 19.43 13.46 -6.85
N VAL A 843 20.48 13.72 -7.62
CA VAL A 843 20.98 12.83 -8.67
C VAL A 843 22.51 12.81 -8.62
N LEU A 844 23.06 11.68 -8.18
CA LEU A 844 24.50 11.43 -8.10
C LEU A 844 24.91 10.37 -9.12
N THR A 845 25.69 10.75 -10.13
CA THR A 845 26.26 9.81 -11.10
C THR A 845 27.42 9.04 -10.47
N MET A 846 27.30 7.71 -10.34
CA MET A 846 28.31 6.86 -9.69
C MET A 846 29.64 6.84 -10.46
N ASP A 847 29.61 6.92 -11.79
CA ASP A 847 30.81 7.02 -12.63
C ASP A 847 31.67 8.28 -12.36
N GLU A 848 31.10 9.32 -11.74
CA GLU A 848 31.80 10.57 -11.41
C GLU A 848 32.29 10.60 -9.95
N VAL A 849 31.93 9.60 -9.14
CA VAL A 849 32.45 9.41 -7.78
C VAL A 849 33.88 8.86 -7.84
N GLU A 850 34.76 9.43 -7.03
CA GLU A 850 36.15 8.99 -6.84
C GLU A 850 36.25 8.05 -5.64
N ILE A 851 35.81 8.50 -4.46
CA ILE A 851 35.71 7.71 -3.23
C ILE A 851 34.44 8.04 -2.45
N ALA A 852 34.05 7.11 -1.58
CA ALA A 852 33.07 7.32 -0.52
C ALA A 852 33.77 7.33 0.86
N HIS A 853 33.27 8.12 1.81
CA HIS A 853 33.74 8.10 3.19
C HIS A 853 32.54 8.05 4.14
N PHE A 854 32.50 7.03 4.99
CA PHE A 854 31.53 6.91 6.06
C PHE A 854 32.05 7.66 7.29
N GLU A 855 31.31 8.66 7.76
CA GLU A 855 31.62 9.43 8.96
C GLU A 855 30.74 9.01 10.14
N ARG A 856 31.22 9.30 11.35
CA ARG A 856 30.53 9.01 12.62
C ARG A 856 30.27 7.51 12.85
N ILE A 857 31.11 6.63 12.31
CA ILE A 857 31.10 5.22 12.72
C ILE A 857 31.74 5.11 14.10
N LYS A 858 30.90 5.08 15.14
CA LYS A 858 31.29 4.87 16.54
C LYS A 858 30.26 3.98 17.24
N PHE A 859 30.73 3.14 18.18
CA PHE A 859 29.86 2.31 19.00
C PHE A 859 28.86 3.17 19.80
N GLY A 860 27.57 2.81 19.74
CA GLY A 860 26.48 3.52 20.43
C GLY A 860 25.75 4.59 19.60
N LEU A 861 26.26 5.00 18.44
CA LEU A 861 25.52 5.88 17.53
C LEU A 861 24.51 5.09 16.69
N LYS A 862 23.27 5.58 16.62
CA LYS A 862 22.18 4.96 15.82
C LYS A 862 22.26 5.29 14.33
N ASN A 863 22.88 6.42 13.99
CA ASN A 863 22.97 6.94 12.63
C ASN A 863 24.42 7.31 12.30
N PHE A 864 24.83 7.11 11.05
CA PHE A 864 26.11 7.54 10.49
C PHE A 864 25.87 8.51 9.32
N ASP A 865 26.94 9.12 8.81
CA ASP A 865 26.89 9.99 7.63
C ASP A 865 27.75 9.40 6.50
N LEU A 866 27.43 9.71 5.24
CA LEU A 866 28.13 9.23 4.06
C LEU A 866 28.49 10.42 3.16
N VAL A 867 29.76 10.52 2.80
CA VAL A 867 30.29 11.57 1.92
C VAL A 867 30.80 10.96 0.62
N PHE A 868 30.28 11.45 -0.50
CA PHE A 868 30.76 11.12 -1.84
C PHE A 868 31.66 12.25 -2.35
N ILE A 869 32.91 11.91 -2.67
CA ILE A 869 33.87 12.84 -3.27
C ILE A 869 33.90 12.60 -4.77
N MET A 870 33.75 13.67 -5.56
CA MET A 870 33.73 13.58 -7.00
C MET A 870 35.15 13.62 -7.59
N LYS A 871 35.32 13.03 -8.78
CA LYS A 871 36.58 13.00 -9.56
C LYS A 871 37.13 14.38 -9.92
N ASP A 872 36.32 15.42 -9.85
CA ASP A 872 36.75 16.80 -10.08
C ASP A 872 37.57 17.39 -8.90
N LEU A 873 37.56 16.73 -7.73
CA LEU A 873 38.12 17.20 -6.47
C LEU A 873 37.72 18.65 -6.12
N THR A 874 36.57 19.09 -6.62
CA THR A 874 35.93 20.39 -6.35
C THR A 874 34.56 20.22 -5.69
N THR A 875 33.87 19.14 -6.00
CA THR A 875 32.49 18.86 -5.59
C THR A 875 32.48 17.65 -4.65
N TYR A 876 31.68 17.74 -3.59
CA TYR A 876 31.36 16.62 -2.72
C TYR A 876 29.88 16.68 -2.34
N TYR A 877 29.27 15.53 -2.10
CA TYR A 877 27.89 15.40 -1.65
C TYR A 877 27.87 14.67 -0.32
N THR A 878 27.16 15.19 0.66
CA THR A 878 26.95 14.51 1.95
C THR A 878 25.53 13.97 2.02
N ILE A 879 25.36 12.82 2.67
CA ILE A 879 24.07 12.27 3.07
C ILE A 879 24.18 11.99 4.54
N THR A 880 23.41 12.71 5.36
CA THR A 880 23.49 12.59 6.81
C THR A 880 22.33 11.76 7.39
N SER A 881 22.51 11.32 8.63
CA SER A 881 21.49 10.64 9.44
C SER A 881 21.01 9.29 8.87
N ILE A 882 21.90 8.54 8.21
CA ILE A 882 21.58 7.21 7.67
C ILE A 882 21.54 6.19 8.83
N PRO A 883 20.48 5.37 8.96
CA PRO A 883 20.38 4.36 10.03
C PRO A 883 21.51 3.32 9.96
N ILE A 884 22.13 3.01 11.10
CA ILE A 884 23.28 2.07 11.20
C ILE A 884 22.96 0.66 10.68
N GLU A 885 21.69 0.25 10.75
CA GLU A 885 21.17 -1.01 10.18
C GLU A 885 21.40 -1.15 8.67
N ARG A 886 21.59 -0.03 7.95
CA ARG A 886 21.86 -0.01 6.50
C ARG A 886 23.34 0.02 6.14
N LEU A 887 24.24 0.13 7.13
CA LEU A 887 25.68 0.28 6.90
C LEU A 887 26.26 -0.86 6.06
N GLU A 888 25.98 -2.12 6.42
CA GLU A 888 26.50 -3.28 5.69
C GLU A 888 25.98 -3.35 4.25
N SER A 889 24.66 -3.17 4.05
CA SER A 889 24.06 -3.15 2.72
C SER A 889 24.61 -2.05 1.80
N ILE A 890 24.96 -0.89 2.36
CA ILE A 890 25.55 0.21 1.59
C ILE A 890 27.03 -0.10 1.28
N LYS A 891 27.80 -0.70 2.20
CA LYS A 891 29.17 -1.16 1.93
C LYS A 891 29.24 -2.21 0.82
N ASP A 892 28.29 -3.15 0.79
CA ASP A 892 28.19 -4.14 -0.29
C ASP A 892 27.84 -3.48 -1.62
N TRP A 893 26.80 -2.65 -1.67
CA TRP A 893 26.43 -1.89 -2.87
C TRP A 893 27.58 -1.02 -3.43
N LEU A 894 28.35 -0.33 -2.57
CA LEU A 894 29.51 0.45 -3.01
C LEU A 894 30.63 -0.43 -3.57
N THR A 895 30.86 -1.61 -2.96
CA THR A 895 31.84 -2.59 -3.44
C THR A 895 31.49 -3.08 -4.84
N ASP A 896 30.24 -3.45 -5.07
CA ASP A 896 29.78 -3.93 -6.38
C ASP A 896 29.71 -2.79 -7.42
N SER A 897 29.43 -1.56 -6.98
CA SER A 897 29.51 -0.34 -7.79
C SER A 897 30.96 0.07 -8.14
N ASN A 898 31.97 -0.71 -7.73
CA ASN A 898 33.40 -0.43 -7.93
C ASN A 898 33.85 0.93 -7.35
N VAL A 899 33.20 1.38 -6.26
CA VAL A 899 33.59 2.57 -5.49
C VAL A 899 34.40 2.15 -4.28
N LEU A 900 35.57 2.78 -4.11
CA LEU A 900 36.39 2.64 -2.91
C LEU A 900 35.75 3.41 -1.76
N TYR A 901 35.63 2.78 -0.60
CA TYR A 901 35.10 3.43 0.60
C TYR A 901 36.08 3.38 1.78
N PHE A 902 35.99 4.38 2.65
CA PHE A 902 36.76 4.51 3.88
C PHE A 902 35.83 4.77 5.07
N GLU A 903 36.29 4.50 6.28
CA GLU A 903 35.51 4.62 7.51
C GLU A 903 36.19 5.58 8.48
N GLY A 904 35.42 6.47 9.10
CA GLY A 904 35.90 7.54 9.95
C GLY A 904 34.99 7.75 11.17
N ALA A 905 35.62 7.90 12.33
CA ALA A 905 34.92 8.09 13.60
C ALA A 905 34.46 9.55 13.83
N GLN A 906 35.05 10.50 13.09
CA GLN A 906 34.77 11.94 13.16
C GLN A 906 34.22 12.44 11.81
N SER A 907 33.57 13.61 11.81
CA SER A 907 33.16 14.30 10.59
C SER A 907 34.21 15.30 10.11
N LEU A 908 34.54 15.29 8.82
CA LEU A 908 35.66 16.04 8.26
C LEU A 908 35.20 17.31 7.53
N LYS A 909 35.99 18.39 7.64
CA LYS A 909 35.75 19.64 6.88
C LYS A 909 36.31 19.52 5.46
N TRP A 910 35.54 18.89 4.57
CA TRP A 910 35.94 18.55 3.20
C TRP A 910 36.33 19.74 2.31
N GLY A 911 35.68 20.90 2.43
CA GLY A 911 36.01 22.08 1.61
C GLY A 911 37.49 22.51 1.70
N PRO A 912 38.03 22.75 2.91
CA PRO A 912 39.47 22.94 3.11
C PRO A 912 40.35 21.78 2.64
N ILE A 913 39.97 20.53 2.92
CA ILE A 913 40.76 19.33 2.58
C ILE A 913 40.95 19.19 1.06
N LEU A 914 39.86 19.26 0.30
CA LEU A 914 39.88 19.19 -1.17
C LEU A 914 40.64 20.36 -1.80
N LYS A 915 40.69 21.51 -1.12
CA LYS A 915 41.51 22.64 -1.55
C LYS A 915 43.00 22.35 -1.37
N THR A 916 43.43 21.82 -0.22
CA THR A 916 44.82 21.43 0.04
C THR A 916 45.28 20.37 -0.95
N ILE A 917 44.50 19.29 -1.14
CA ILE A 917 44.78 18.22 -2.11
C ILE A 917 45.01 18.77 -3.53
N ARG A 918 44.24 19.79 -3.96
CA ARG A 918 44.40 20.42 -5.28
C ARG A 918 45.61 21.37 -5.37
N GLU A 919 46.15 21.82 -4.25
CA GLU A 919 47.37 22.63 -4.18
C GLU A 919 48.64 21.76 -4.10
N GLU A 920 48.51 20.45 -3.83
CA GLU A 920 49.64 19.49 -3.83
C GLU A 920 50.02 19.02 -5.26
N PRO A 921 51.27 19.24 -5.72
CA PRO A 921 51.66 18.91 -7.10
C PRO A 921 51.77 17.41 -7.41
N ASN A 922 51.94 16.57 -6.39
CA ASN A 922 52.25 15.14 -6.50
C ASN A 922 51.18 14.24 -5.84
N TRP A 923 49.93 14.73 -5.71
CA TRP A 923 48.86 13.93 -5.12
C TRP A 923 48.56 12.70 -5.99
N ASP A 924 48.81 11.51 -5.43
CA ASP A 924 48.44 10.21 -5.99
C ASP A 924 47.28 9.65 -5.14
N PRO A 925 46.02 9.67 -5.63
CA PRO A 925 44.86 9.17 -4.90
C PRO A 925 45.01 7.74 -4.36
N TYR A 926 45.79 6.89 -5.04
CA TYR A 926 45.96 5.46 -4.75
C TYR A 926 47.38 5.09 -4.29
N GLY A 927 48.23 6.10 -4.05
CA GLY A 927 49.60 5.94 -3.57
C GLY A 927 49.72 5.78 -2.06
N GLU A 928 50.96 5.61 -1.58
CA GLU A 928 51.27 5.48 -0.14
C GLU A 928 50.98 6.76 0.68
N ALA A 929 50.82 7.90 0.00
CA ALA A 929 50.40 9.18 0.58
C ALA A 929 48.95 9.59 0.17
N GLY A 930 48.22 8.71 -0.51
CA GLY A 930 46.87 8.97 -1.01
C GLY A 930 45.75 8.80 0.03
N TRP A 931 44.53 8.57 -0.45
CA TRP A 931 43.32 8.46 0.39
C TRP A 931 43.45 7.45 1.53
N ASN A 932 44.10 6.31 1.26
CA ASN A 932 44.31 5.26 2.26
C ASN A 932 45.19 5.72 3.43
N SER A 933 46.19 6.57 3.19
CA SER A 933 47.04 7.11 4.26
C SER A 933 46.32 8.25 5.00
N PHE A 934 45.72 9.17 4.24
CA PHE A 934 45.03 10.33 4.79
C PHE A 934 43.83 9.99 5.70
N LEU A 935 43.03 8.98 5.33
CA LEU A 935 41.80 8.64 6.07
C LEU A 935 42.04 7.62 7.18
N MET A 936 42.94 6.64 7.01
CA MET A 936 43.25 5.64 8.05
C MET A 936 44.00 6.27 9.24
N MET A 937 44.89 7.24 9.00
CA MET A 937 45.62 7.97 10.06
C MET A 937 44.73 8.85 10.95
N SER A 938 43.45 9.02 10.62
CA SER A 938 42.49 9.82 11.40
C SER A 938 41.67 9.00 12.41
N GLY A 939 41.87 7.67 12.47
CA GLY A 939 41.05 6.73 13.24
C GLY A 939 41.68 6.15 14.51
N GLU A 940 42.99 6.27 14.73
CA GLU A 940 43.69 5.68 15.88
C GLU A 940 44.21 6.74 16.86
N GLU A 941 43.39 7.11 17.85
CA GLU A 941 43.89 7.59 19.14
C GLU A 941 43.57 6.56 20.23
N ALA A 942 44.63 5.83 20.62
CA ALA A 942 44.89 5.16 21.89
C ALA A 942 43.82 4.24 22.52
N ASP A 943 44.11 2.94 22.50
CA ASP A 943 43.72 2.01 23.56
C ASP A 943 44.84 0.95 23.75
N THR A 944 45.92 1.34 24.45
CA THR A 944 47.04 0.47 24.84
C THR A 944 47.64 0.89 26.20
N ASP A 945 47.03 0.42 27.28
CA ASP A 945 47.70 0.14 28.57
C ASP A 945 48.57 -1.14 28.40
N ASP A 946 49.70 -1.42 29.06
CA ASP A 946 50.53 -0.81 30.12
C ASP A 946 52.03 -0.91 29.65
N GLU A 947 53.12 -0.43 30.28
CA GLU A 947 53.45 -0.19 31.70
C GLU A 947 54.77 0.67 31.83
N GLU A 948 54.98 1.31 33.00
CA GLU A 948 56.22 1.95 33.54
C GLU A 948 56.85 3.22 32.88
N GLY A 949 57.02 4.31 33.66
CA GLY A 949 58.01 5.37 33.33
C GLY A 949 57.82 6.81 33.88
N GLU A 950 57.68 6.99 35.20
CA GLU A 950 57.78 8.26 35.97
C GLU A 950 58.21 9.57 35.25
N HIS A 951 57.34 10.61 35.28
CA HIS A 951 57.57 11.75 36.20
C HIS A 951 56.31 12.61 36.40
N GLU A 952 56.07 13.02 37.64
CA GLU A 952 54.99 13.91 38.06
C GLU A 952 55.24 15.37 37.65
N ASP A 953 54.16 16.14 37.46
CA ASP A 953 53.96 17.41 38.18
C ASP A 953 52.46 17.61 38.47
N GLU A 954 52.13 17.83 39.74
CA GLU A 954 50.79 17.82 40.34
C GLU A 954 50.04 19.18 40.30
N TYR A 955 48.70 19.12 40.44
CA TYR A 955 47.83 20.10 41.15
C TYR A 955 47.65 21.51 40.54
N GLU A 956 46.49 22.20 40.67
CA GLU A 956 45.13 21.88 41.12
C GLU A 956 44.19 22.99 40.55
N PRO A 957 42.85 22.80 40.46
CA PRO A 957 41.95 23.85 39.96
C PRO A 957 41.48 24.78 41.08
N SER A 958 41.32 26.08 40.78
CA SER A 958 40.73 27.04 41.72
C SER A 958 39.72 27.98 41.04
N SER A 959 38.45 27.68 41.31
CA SER A 959 37.27 28.56 41.34
C SER A 959 37.27 29.92 40.63
N GLY A 960 36.34 30.05 39.67
CA GLY A 960 35.29 31.08 39.71
C GLY A 960 35.61 32.48 39.21
N GLU A 961 35.06 32.84 38.05
CA GLU A 961 33.83 33.67 37.97
C GLU A 961 33.23 33.56 36.55
N GLU A 962 31.94 33.89 36.40
CA GLU A 962 31.18 33.78 35.14
C GLU A 962 31.39 35.02 34.26
N GLU A 963 31.81 34.86 33.01
CA GLU A 963 31.60 35.87 31.96
C GLU A 963 31.02 35.21 30.69
N GLN A 964 30.24 35.99 29.95
CA GLN A 964 29.34 35.55 28.89
C GLN A 964 30.08 35.38 27.55
N GLU A 965 29.80 34.29 26.83
CA GLU A 965 30.09 34.18 25.40
C GLU A 965 28.81 34.47 24.60
N ASP A 966 28.66 35.74 24.19
CA ASP A 966 28.03 36.06 22.91
C ASP A 966 29.04 35.71 21.81
N ASP A 967 28.69 34.88 20.83
CA ASP A 967 29.21 35.05 19.47
C ASP A 967 28.23 34.47 18.42
N GLU A 968 28.00 35.26 17.37
CA GLU A 968 26.98 35.05 16.35
C GLU A 968 27.45 34.13 15.20
N GLU A 969 26.50 33.40 14.60
CA GLU A 969 26.42 32.91 13.21
C GLU A 969 27.69 32.47 12.44
N ASP A 970 27.68 31.23 11.92
CA ASP A 970 28.37 30.90 10.65
C ASP A 970 27.82 29.59 9.99
N GLU A 971 26.56 29.62 9.50
CA GLU A 971 26.02 28.60 8.57
C GLU A 971 25.72 29.19 7.17
N GLU A 972 26.77 29.49 6.39
CA GLU A 972 26.61 29.65 4.93
C GLU A 972 26.87 28.32 4.19
N MET A 973 25.80 27.62 3.77
CA MET A 973 25.69 27.10 2.41
C MET A 973 24.24 26.82 1.98
N TYR A 974 23.81 27.53 0.93
CA TYR A 974 22.69 27.24 0.02
C TYR A 974 21.31 26.89 0.63
N ILE A 975 20.51 27.93 0.87
CA ILE A 975 19.06 27.87 0.67
C ILE A 975 18.72 28.62 -0.63
N ASP A 976 18.11 27.93 -1.59
CA ASP A 976 17.32 28.54 -2.67
C ASP A 976 15.93 28.82 -2.12
N SER A 977 15.67 30.07 -1.76
CA SER A 977 14.33 30.57 -1.44
C SER A 977 14.12 31.91 -2.15
N ASP A 978 13.36 31.87 -3.23
CA ASP A 978 12.60 32.99 -3.77
C ASP A 978 11.30 32.33 -4.28
N ASP A 979 10.31 32.23 -3.39
CA ASP A 979 8.89 32.01 -3.70
C ASP A 979 8.08 32.90 -2.74
N ASP A 980 8.21 34.22 -2.93
CA ASP A 980 7.33 35.22 -2.32
C ASP A 980 6.04 35.28 -3.15
N GLU A 981 4.92 34.83 -2.61
CA GLU A 981 3.60 35.40 -2.93
C GLU A 981 3.02 36.05 -1.67
N ASP A 982 2.51 37.26 -1.85
CA ASP A 982 2.18 38.19 -0.77
C ASP A 982 1.01 37.70 0.11
N GLU A 983 1.19 37.70 1.44
CA GLU A 983 0.09 37.90 2.39
C GLU A 983 0.29 39.20 3.17
N ASP A 984 -0.74 40.04 3.13
CA ASP A 984 -0.72 41.41 3.66
C ASP A 984 -0.98 41.41 5.18
N PHE A 985 -0.28 42.27 5.90
CA PHE A 985 -0.20 42.22 7.36
C PHE A 985 -1.27 43.13 8.01
N SER A 986 -2.19 42.54 8.78
CA SER A 986 -3.00 43.30 9.75
C SER A 986 -3.03 42.57 11.10
N ALA A 987 -2.04 42.85 11.95
CA ALA A 987 -2.07 42.49 13.36
C ALA A 987 -2.85 43.55 14.15
N GLU A 988 -3.89 43.14 14.86
CA GLU A 988 -4.42 43.87 16.01
C GLU A 988 -4.60 42.90 17.18
N GLU A 989 -3.74 43.09 18.19
CA GLU A 989 -3.92 42.90 19.63
C GLU A 989 -4.27 41.50 20.19
N GLU A 990 -3.33 40.95 20.97
CA GLU A 990 -3.57 39.87 21.93
C GLU A 990 -4.47 40.40 23.07
N GLU A 991 -5.74 40.00 23.12
CA GLU A 991 -6.52 39.99 24.36
C GLU A 991 -6.48 38.59 25.00
N ASP A 992 -6.42 38.55 26.34
CA ASP A 992 -6.20 37.34 27.13
C ASP A 992 -7.15 36.20 26.76
N ALA A 993 -6.58 35.02 26.45
CA ALA A 993 -7.36 33.83 26.13
C ALA A 993 -8.20 33.39 27.37
N PRO A 994 -9.51 33.16 27.20
CA PRO A 994 -10.38 32.78 28.31
C PRO A 994 -9.92 31.47 28.94
N THR A 995 -10.04 31.39 30.27
CA THR A 995 -9.62 30.22 31.02
C THR A 995 -10.51 29.02 30.71
N TRP A 996 -9.98 27.80 30.89
CA TRP A 996 -10.74 26.56 30.67
C TRP A 996 -12.08 26.53 31.43
N GLU A 997 -12.15 27.17 32.59
CA GLU A 997 -13.36 27.27 33.41
C GLU A 997 -14.43 28.19 32.79
N GLU A 998 -14.03 29.24 32.05
CA GLU A 998 -14.94 30.11 31.30
C GLU A 998 -15.49 29.40 30.06
N LEU A 999 -14.64 28.69 29.30
CA LEU A 999 -15.07 27.89 28.15
C LEU A 999 -16.01 26.73 28.54
N GLU A 1000 -15.77 26.08 29.69
CA GLU A 1000 -16.64 25.02 30.18
C GLU A 1000 -18.00 25.56 30.64
N ASN A 1001 -18.03 26.78 31.20
CA ASN A 1001 -19.26 27.44 31.63
C ASN A 1001 -20.07 28.00 30.43
N GLU A 1002 -19.40 28.57 29.42
CA GLU A 1002 -20.04 29.03 28.17
C GLU A 1002 -20.64 27.85 27.37
N ALA A 1003 -19.93 26.73 27.28
CA ALA A 1003 -20.46 25.49 26.70
C ALA A 1003 -21.69 24.96 27.48
N MET A 1004 -21.69 25.10 28.82
CA MET A 1004 -22.82 24.70 29.66
C MET A 1004 -24.03 25.62 29.50
N GLU A 1005 -23.82 26.93 29.29
CA GLU A 1005 -24.87 27.88 28.94
C GLU A 1005 -25.42 27.66 27.52
N GLU A 1006 -24.59 27.36 26.52
CA GLU A 1006 -25.08 27.00 25.19
C GLU A 1006 -25.93 25.72 25.22
N ASP A 1007 -25.49 24.68 25.93
CA ASP A 1007 -26.24 23.43 26.02
C ASP A 1007 -27.55 23.60 26.83
N ALA A 1008 -27.57 24.50 27.82
CA ALA A 1008 -28.78 24.92 28.53
C ALA A 1008 -29.73 25.74 27.64
N GLN A 1009 -29.23 26.70 26.86
CA GLN A 1009 -30.03 27.45 25.89
C GLN A 1009 -30.59 26.56 24.79
N LYS A 1010 -29.82 25.56 24.35
CA LYS A 1010 -30.25 24.58 23.35
C LYS A 1010 -31.40 23.71 23.89
N ARG A 1011 -31.28 23.21 25.13
CA ARG A 1011 -32.37 22.51 25.83
C ARG A 1011 -33.60 23.40 26.06
N ALA A 1012 -33.42 24.71 26.26
CA ALA A 1012 -34.54 25.66 26.35
C ALA A 1012 -35.26 25.85 25.01
N ARG A 1013 -34.51 26.00 23.90
CA ARG A 1013 -35.08 26.09 22.53
C ARG A 1013 -35.79 24.79 22.14
N ASP A 1014 -35.21 23.64 22.47
CA ASP A 1014 -35.81 22.32 22.20
C ASP A 1014 -37.08 22.08 23.05
N ALA A 1015 -37.20 22.72 24.21
CA ALA A 1015 -38.43 22.71 25.03
C ALA A 1015 -39.53 23.63 24.45
N GLU A 1016 -39.18 24.84 23.98
CA GLU A 1016 -40.15 25.77 23.37
C GLU A 1016 -40.73 25.25 22.04
N ILE A 1017 -40.00 24.41 21.31
CA ILE A 1017 -40.49 23.76 20.07
C ILE A 1017 -41.55 22.66 20.36
N SER A 1018 -41.69 22.20 21.61
CA SER A 1018 -42.59 21.09 21.97
C SER A 1018 -44.05 21.49 22.22
N ASP A 1019 -44.36 22.77 22.48
CA ASP A 1019 -45.71 23.20 22.94
C ASP A 1019 -46.57 23.90 21.86
N ASP A 1020 -45.98 24.34 20.74
CA ASP A 1020 -46.69 25.13 19.71
C ASP A 1020 -47.36 24.32 18.57
N GLU A 1021 -47.25 22.99 18.54
CA GLU A 1021 -47.94 22.12 17.55
C GLU A 1021 -49.34 21.62 18.00
N GLN A 1022 -50.00 22.28 18.97
CA GLN A 1022 -51.35 21.90 19.43
C GLN A 1022 -52.45 22.98 19.32
N GLU A 1023 -52.44 23.83 18.29
CA GLU A 1023 -53.70 24.33 17.69
C GLU A 1023 -53.44 25.04 16.34
N TYR A 1024 -54.08 24.59 15.24
CA TYR A 1024 -54.84 25.41 14.26
C TYR A 1024 -55.28 24.62 12.99
N HIS A 1025 -56.48 24.04 13.08
CA HIS A 1025 -57.50 23.95 12.02
C HIS A 1025 -57.34 23.11 10.71
N LYS A 1026 -58.00 21.94 10.77
CA LYS A 1026 -58.72 21.21 9.69
C LYS A 1026 -59.43 22.09 8.63
N PRO A 1027 -59.52 21.62 7.37
CA PRO A 1027 -60.48 22.13 6.39
C PRO A 1027 -61.71 21.21 6.12
N LYS A 1028 -62.78 21.82 5.59
CA LYS A 1028 -64.01 21.25 4.97
C LYS A 1028 -65.13 20.71 5.88
N LYS A 1029 -66.24 21.47 5.93
CA LYS A 1029 -67.39 21.26 5.01
C LYS A 1029 -68.46 22.35 5.19
N ASN A 1030 -69.01 22.82 4.08
CA ASN A 1030 -70.29 23.55 4.09
C ASN A 1030 -71.13 23.04 2.92
N LYS A 1031 -72.28 22.41 3.21
CA LYS A 1031 -73.27 21.96 2.20
C LYS A 1031 -74.58 22.66 2.50
N LYS A 1032 -75.19 23.27 1.48
CA LYS A 1032 -76.43 24.06 1.63
C LYS A 1032 -77.62 23.19 2.02
N LYS A 1033 -78.50 23.79 2.82
CA LYS A 1033 -79.89 23.42 3.12
C LYS A 1033 -80.60 22.70 1.96
N LYS A 1034 -81.08 21.49 2.18
CA LYS A 1034 -82.49 21.24 2.55
C LYS A 1034 -82.64 19.86 3.19
#